data_AF-A0A8J8G086-F1
#
_entry.id   AF-A0A8J8G086-F1
#
_cell.length_a   1.000
_cell.length_b   1.000
_cell.length_c   1.000
_cell.angle_alpha   90.00
_cell.angle_beta   90.00
_cell.angle_gamma   90.00
#
_symmetry.space_group_name_H-M   'P 1'
#
loop_
_entity.id
_entity.type
_entity.pdbx_description
1 polymer ?
#
loop_
_entity_poly.entity_id
_entity_poly.type
_entity_poly.pdbx_seq_one_letter_code
_entity_poly.pdbx_strand_id
1 'polypeptide(L)'
;MRENKRKITSLVILLVLLTSAVIGLSGFTQNANGPLGEGPIIASDAPYSETVRNLSSPFFTLTAMTNEGEEDALYARQKALYSLEHDLKQIGIGLDIQLLDWPTFVGQLIAFREFDMCYVGLSGSSKDPDYSGVYDENGSLNLFGYHTSMDYDEFLGTGINEWYIQHGLEIMPPDSQERITHYHEWQNYMMEEILPLVPAYTAQEYMAHWSNLQGFDYTSGLLQSWGKMYWSDIHPGQIATNELVIPAQDDWYDLNPLFSGNNLDELIEYGIMDPLVWYDKDTSAFWPHIVSWEQLSDDQIRLHIRENIPWQLDPEGLFPGEYLDVEDVYFSLYCWKNISGNSYLYDWIADMQIVDQYTLDIIIDPNFIPHHTYLSDLNVAVLPEHYLNQTQDVDGITPDITHMSWNYFATQPFGTGIFQFGSHFPGVETILTLDRNGWRFDPAITSDPELDFYNRFGFDWAIDNLRIRVMPDQYMREEEFYNGWIDMIDQISPEELWKYDYTPDFIIQQRNQDSILFYGFNMRETRGTPMQSMDPCPGDPTITKGLAIRKAIAYATNLAKQNEEQYEGTYEIANHPIKATHGRWLSPDVNKYEYNLEMAKYYMSLAGYDMEFDTDGDGYSDFEEENIYDTDPFDQWSKPLGPFFSIDLLVPNTNPDRVAWAHMIAQELPKIGIHVNIFDETGWEEISPRTWGNAGPYPIGTYAEGGYDAFFIGWGWSKEYNPHYVFDSSMITPNGDNFYQYSNPEMDAAIGNLTESFMYDDTAYWASEIQRILHEDNPGIPIVQYEAVYAHDPELIGWDPNLWYYSYQSMENWELGPGVTELHYASPGWHDIFHPHWDWNQFDNQWLNQIFNGLIKDASADDGYYLEDLAFDYSTFDGLTYTIFLNDQAKWADGTPITSQDIYYSYMLQIESEWGSPNYWYWSQYIDSNSITIFDDQILEITFLQKIPYMESLLRLPILP
;
A
#
# COMPACT_ATOMS: atom_id res chain seq x y z
N MET A 1 -34.15 -5.01 8.42
CA MET A 1 -33.09 -3.99 8.15
C MET A 1 -33.54 -2.56 8.49
N ARG A 2 -34.34 -1.84 7.67
CA ARG A 2 -34.70 -0.41 7.90
C ARG A 2 -35.34 -0.02 9.25
N GLU A 3 -35.81 -0.97 10.06
CA GLU A 3 -36.32 -0.70 11.42
C GLU A 3 -35.28 -0.87 12.55
N ASN A 4 -34.18 -1.61 12.32
CA ASN A 4 -33.09 -1.70 13.31
C ASN A 4 -32.16 -0.47 13.20
N LYS A 5 -31.82 -0.01 11.99
CA LYS A 5 -31.20 1.32 11.69
C LYS A 5 -32.14 2.52 12.00
N ARG A 6 -33.06 2.36 12.95
CA ARG A 6 -33.85 3.45 13.56
C ARG A 6 -33.82 3.47 15.09
N LYS A 7 -33.38 2.38 15.76
CA LYS A 7 -33.28 2.33 17.21
C LYS A 7 -31.88 2.67 17.73
N ILE A 8 -30.83 2.20 17.05
CA ILE A 8 -29.43 2.53 17.40
C ILE A 8 -29.18 4.04 17.21
N THR A 9 -29.56 4.59 16.06
CA THR A 9 -29.52 6.05 15.79
C THR A 9 -30.37 6.88 16.77
N SER A 10 -31.40 6.31 17.40
CA SER A 10 -32.18 7.00 18.44
C SER A 10 -31.50 6.98 19.81
N LEU A 11 -30.44 6.17 19.99
CA LEU A 11 -29.62 6.12 21.20
C LEU A 11 -28.44 7.09 21.07
N VAL A 12 -27.75 7.09 19.93
CA VAL A 12 -26.65 8.03 19.60
C VAL A 12 -27.09 9.49 19.76
N ILE A 13 -28.27 9.85 19.24
CA ILE A 13 -28.87 11.20 19.40
C ILE A 13 -29.09 11.59 20.88
N LEU A 14 -29.20 10.63 21.81
CA LEU A 14 -29.35 10.89 23.24
C LEU A 14 -28.00 11.04 23.97
N LEU A 15 -26.93 10.41 23.48
CA LEU A 15 -25.57 10.60 23.99
C LEU A 15 -25.01 11.98 23.59
N VAL A 16 -25.11 12.34 22.31
CA VAL A 16 -24.59 13.61 21.75
C VAL A 16 -25.21 14.86 22.41
N LEU A 17 -26.38 14.74 23.05
CA LEU A 17 -27.04 15.85 23.75
C LEU A 17 -26.55 16.09 25.19
N LEU A 18 -25.75 15.19 25.78
CA LEU A 18 -25.39 15.26 27.20
C LEU A 18 -24.00 15.84 27.48
N THR A 19 -23.15 15.98 26.47
CA THR A 19 -21.76 16.43 26.66
C THR A 19 -21.52 17.91 26.61
N SER A 20 -22.47 18.79 26.30
CA SER A 20 -22.23 20.25 26.31
C SER A 20 -22.02 20.87 27.71
N ALA A 21 -21.50 20.05 28.63
CA ALA A 21 -20.91 20.34 29.91
C ALA A 21 -19.74 19.35 30.18
N VAL A 22 -18.59 19.86 30.70
CA VAL A 22 -17.55 19.26 31.60
C VAL A 22 -16.10 19.36 31.10
N ILE A 23 -15.15 19.83 31.96
CA ILE A 23 -13.67 19.67 31.83
C ILE A 23 -12.90 20.12 33.17
N GLY A 24 -11.57 20.38 33.29
CA GLY A 24 -10.93 21.19 34.43
C GLY A 24 -10.13 20.65 35.68
N LEU A 25 -8.83 20.26 35.63
CA LEU A 25 -7.71 20.14 36.67
C LEU A 25 -6.58 19.05 36.45
N SER A 26 -5.31 19.39 36.05
CA SER A 26 -4.22 18.56 35.40
C SER A 26 -2.83 18.26 36.13
N GLY A 27 -1.63 18.19 35.44
CA GLY A 27 -0.57 17.17 35.73
C GLY A 27 0.99 17.31 35.70
N PHE A 28 1.73 16.41 36.42
CA PHE A 28 3.23 16.28 36.49
C PHE A 28 3.75 14.91 37.10
N THR A 29 4.93 14.39 36.66
CA THR A 29 5.46 12.97 36.79
C THR A 29 6.53 12.65 37.87
N GLN A 30 6.75 11.35 38.21
CA GLN A 30 8.10 10.84 38.57
C GLN A 30 8.39 9.31 38.50
N ASN A 31 9.64 8.97 38.19
CA ASN A 31 10.19 7.61 37.90
C ASN A 31 10.86 6.89 39.11
N ALA A 32 11.11 5.57 38.98
CA ALA A 32 12.10 4.83 39.80
C ALA A 32 12.74 3.62 39.04
N ASN A 33 14.02 3.33 39.30
CA ASN A 33 14.85 2.35 38.56
C ASN A 33 15.47 1.23 39.43
N GLY A 34 15.13 -0.04 39.15
CA GLY A 34 15.94 -1.27 39.41
C GLY A 34 16.36 -1.63 40.86
N PRO A 35 17.29 -2.61 41.03
CA PRO A 35 17.21 -3.97 40.46
C PRO A 35 17.63 -5.12 41.42
N LEU A 36 17.18 -6.36 41.09
CA LEU A 36 17.76 -7.71 41.34
C LEU A 36 18.40 -8.13 42.69
N GLY A 37 18.08 -9.37 43.13
CA GLY A 37 18.84 -10.13 44.14
C GLY A 37 18.40 -11.60 44.28
N GLU A 38 19.35 -12.56 44.29
CA GLU A 38 19.06 -14.00 44.19
C GLU A 38 19.14 -14.82 45.51
N GLY A 39 18.21 -15.78 45.64
CA GLY A 39 18.42 -17.10 46.30
C GLY A 39 18.43 -17.19 47.84
N PRO A 40 18.51 -18.41 48.43
CA PRO A 40 18.62 -19.74 47.79
C PRO A 40 17.50 -20.75 48.18
N ILE A 41 17.49 -21.91 47.49
CA ILE A 41 16.49 -22.99 47.59
C ILE A 41 16.71 -23.93 48.80
N ILE A 42 15.62 -24.46 49.37
CA ILE A 42 15.59 -25.70 50.17
C ILE A 42 14.38 -26.54 49.73
N ALA A 43 14.57 -27.84 49.45
CA ALA A 43 13.54 -28.76 48.97
C ALA A 43 13.15 -29.83 50.01
N SER A 44 11.95 -30.42 49.88
CA SER A 44 11.52 -31.62 50.60
C SER A 44 10.42 -32.37 49.83
N ASP A 45 10.63 -33.65 49.54
CA ASP A 45 9.77 -34.45 48.63
C ASP A 45 8.46 -34.96 49.26
N ALA A 46 7.36 -34.87 48.50
CA ALA A 46 6.18 -35.73 48.58
C ALA A 46 5.48 -35.79 47.20
N PRO A 47 4.95 -36.95 46.73
CA PRO A 47 4.60 -37.12 45.31
C PRO A 47 3.08 -37.06 44.98
N TYR A 48 2.80 -36.79 43.69
CA TYR A 48 1.50 -36.63 43.02
C TYR A 48 0.70 -35.38 43.43
N SER A 49 0.09 -34.63 42.50
CA SER A 49 -0.17 -34.89 41.06
C SER A 49 0.55 -33.95 40.07
N GLU A 50 0.89 -34.49 38.91
CA GLU A 50 1.13 -33.76 37.65
C GLU A 50 -0.23 -33.32 37.06
N THR A 51 -0.41 -32.17 36.40
CA THR A 51 0.46 -30.99 36.18
C THR A 51 -0.44 -29.79 35.91
N VAL A 52 -0.35 -28.71 36.70
CA VAL A 52 -0.84 -27.38 36.27
C VAL A 52 0.19 -26.79 35.32
N ARG A 53 -0.24 -26.31 34.15
CA ARG A 53 0.67 -25.84 33.11
C ARG A 53 1.04 -24.37 33.34
N ASN A 54 2.34 -24.08 33.31
CA ASN A 54 2.84 -22.71 33.42
C ASN A 54 2.86 -22.07 32.02
N LEU A 55 2.16 -20.94 31.84
CA LEU A 55 1.95 -20.27 30.54
C LEU A 55 3.24 -19.70 29.90
N SER A 56 4.38 -19.78 30.57
CA SER A 56 5.70 -19.43 30.02
C SER A 56 6.28 -20.44 29.01
N SER A 57 5.52 -21.44 28.57
CA SER A 57 5.96 -22.44 27.57
C SER A 57 4.85 -22.77 26.57
N PRO A 58 5.09 -22.67 25.24
CA PRO A 58 4.06 -22.90 24.22
C PRO A 58 3.60 -24.38 24.18
N PHE A 59 2.47 -24.64 23.53
CA PHE A 59 1.98 -26.02 23.32
C PHE A 59 2.90 -26.80 22.39
N PHE A 60 3.44 -26.09 21.39
CA PHE A 60 4.44 -26.52 20.43
C PHE A 60 5.13 -25.27 19.86
N THR A 61 6.34 -25.44 19.33
CA THR A 61 7.03 -24.41 18.53
C THR A 61 7.04 -24.89 17.09
N LEU A 62 6.71 -24.00 16.15
CA LEU A 62 6.82 -24.22 14.70
C LEU A 62 8.11 -23.57 14.19
N THR A 63 8.88 -24.26 13.35
CA THR A 63 9.97 -23.61 12.61
C THR A 63 9.41 -22.85 11.42
N ALA A 64 9.55 -21.52 11.44
CA ALA A 64 9.16 -20.62 10.36
C ALA A 64 10.39 -20.08 9.64
N MET A 65 10.33 -19.95 8.31
CA MET A 65 11.45 -19.42 7.53
C MET A 65 11.05 -18.35 6.51
N THR A 66 11.97 -17.42 6.26
CA THR A 66 11.93 -16.51 5.11
C THR A 66 13.35 -16.29 4.59
N ASN A 67 13.49 -15.63 3.44
CA ASN A 67 14.80 -15.33 2.89
C ASN A 67 15.44 -14.13 3.60
N GLU A 68 16.74 -14.21 3.91
CA GLU A 68 17.49 -13.07 4.44
C GLU A 68 17.83 -12.06 3.34
N GLY A 69 18.03 -10.81 3.72
CA GLY A 69 18.38 -9.71 2.83
C GLY A 69 18.41 -8.37 3.56
N GLU A 70 19.17 -7.41 3.01
CA GLU A 70 19.23 -6.01 3.48
C GLU A 70 18.37 -5.08 2.61
N GLU A 71 17.80 -5.57 1.50
CA GLU A 71 16.78 -4.90 0.68
C GLU A 71 15.44 -4.80 1.44
N ASP A 72 14.69 -3.71 1.27
CA ASP A 72 13.56 -3.36 2.16
C ASP A 72 12.40 -4.34 2.04
N ALA A 73 12.09 -4.80 0.82
CA ALA A 73 11.13 -5.86 0.56
C ALA A 73 11.51 -7.22 1.18
N LEU A 74 12.79 -7.42 1.54
CA LEU A 74 13.30 -8.61 2.24
C LEU A 74 13.40 -8.37 3.75
N TYR A 75 13.68 -7.14 4.18
CA TYR A 75 13.68 -6.76 5.59
C TYR A 75 12.26 -6.71 6.18
N ALA A 76 11.28 -6.23 5.40
CA ALA A 76 9.86 -6.29 5.76
C ALA A 76 9.36 -7.74 5.95
N ARG A 77 9.82 -8.69 5.11
CA ARG A 77 9.53 -10.12 5.30
C ARG A 77 10.05 -10.70 6.62
N GLN A 78 11.18 -10.18 7.10
CA GLN A 78 11.74 -10.55 8.38
C GLN A 78 10.91 -9.95 9.52
N LYS A 79 10.61 -8.64 9.46
CA LYS A 79 9.71 -7.94 10.42
C LYS A 79 8.37 -8.68 10.58
N ALA A 80 7.74 -9.08 9.47
CA ALA A 80 6.46 -9.77 9.43
C ALA A 80 6.45 -11.09 10.24
N LEU A 81 7.49 -11.92 10.10
CA LEU A 81 7.62 -13.14 10.92
C LEU A 81 7.82 -12.85 12.42
N TYR A 82 8.55 -11.79 12.80
CA TYR A 82 8.69 -11.40 14.22
C TYR A 82 7.38 -10.85 14.80
N SER A 83 6.58 -10.14 14.00
CA SER A 83 5.23 -9.71 14.39
C SER A 83 4.31 -10.94 14.58
N LEU A 84 4.38 -11.91 13.67
CA LEU A 84 3.66 -13.17 13.80
C LEU A 84 4.10 -13.98 15.04
N GLU A 85 5.40 -14.01 15.42
CA GLU A 85 5.83 -14.64 16.68
C GLU A 85 5.13 -14.01 17.90
N HIS A 86 5.00 -12.68 17.91
CA HIS A 86 4.32 -11.95 18.98
C HIS A 86 2.83 -12.36 19.08
N ASP A 87 2.13 -12.38 17.94
CA ASP A 87 0.71 -12.75 17.87
C ASP A 87 0.46 -14.22 18.24
N LEU A 88 1.22 -15.15 17.66
CA LEU A 88 1.04 -16.59 17.89
C LEU A 88 1.32 -17.01 19.33
N LYS A 89 2.22 -16.29 20.01
CA LYS A 89 2.49 -16.48 21.43
C LYS A 89 1.27 -16.20 22.32
N GLN A 90 0.36 -15.32 21.90
CA GLN A 90 -0.90 -15.03 22.62
C GLN A 90 -1.87 -16.22 22.60
N ILE A 91 -1.83 -17.05 21.55
CA ILE A 91 -2.55 -18.32 21.47
C ILE A 91 -1.70 -19.54 21.88
N GLY A 92 -0.54 -19.29 22.51
CA GLY A 92 0.33 -20.33 23.06
C GLY A 92 1.12 -21.14 22.02
N ILE A 93 1.23 -20.66 20.78
CA ILE A 93 2.11 -21.22 19.75
C ILE A 93 3.46 -20.50 19.81
N GLY A 94 4.58 -21.23 19.76
CA GLY A 94 5.91 -20.66 19.62
C GLY A 94 6.34 -20.60 18.16
N LEU A 95 7.19 -19.64 17.81
CA LEU A 95 7.86 -19.58 16.51
C LEU A 95 9.38 -19.71 16.69
N ASP A 96 10.03 -20.49 15.83
CA ASP A 96 11.49 -20.58 15.68
C ASP A 96 11.83 -20.02 14.30
N ILE A 97 12.22 -18.74 14.25
CA ILE A 97 12.41 -18.00 13.00
C ILE A 97 13.81 -18.28 12.44
N GLN A 98 13.87 -18.74 11.20
CA GLN A 98 15.09 -19.05 10.47
C GLN A 98 15.20 -18.18 9.23
N LEU A 99 16.17 -17.27 9.25
CA LEU A 99 16.55 -16.43 8.10
C LEU A 99 17.64 -17.16 7.31
N LEU A 100 17.49 -17.21 5.99
CA LEU A 100 18.30 -18.06 5.11
C LEU A 100 18.63 -17.37 3.78
N ASP A 101 19.85 -17.54 3.27
CA ASP A 101 20.21 -17.09 1.91
C ASP A 101 19.26 -17.69 0.87
N TRP A 102 18.95 -16.94 -0.21
CA TRP A 102 17.94 -17.36 -1.19
C TRP A 102 18.17 -18.77 -1.78
N PRO A 103 19.39 -19.17 -2.20
CA PRO A 103 19.69 -20.56 -2.59
C PRO A 103 19.36 -21.60 -1.51
N THR A 104 19.72 -21.36 -0.25
CA THR A 104 19.37 -22.25 0.87
C THR A 104 17.86 -22.26 1.13
N PHE A 105 17.21 -21.10 1.15
CA PHE A 105 15.76 -20.95 1.35
C PHE A 105 14.95 -21.71 0.30
N VAL A 106 15.25 -21.51 -0.99
CA VAL A 106 14.60 -22.24 -2.11
C VAL A 106 14.88 -23.75 -2.01
N GLY A 107 16.09 -24.13 -1.60
CA GLY A 107 16.43 -25.52 -1.29
C GLY A 107 15.54 -26.11 -0.19
N GLN A 108 15.35 -25.38 0.91
CA GLN A 108 14.48 -25.81 2.02
C GLN A 108 12.99 -25.84 1.65
N LEU A 109 12.54 -24.91 0.81
CA LEU A 109 11.15 -24.77 0.40
C LEU A 109 10.74 -25.84 -0.63
N ILE A 110 11.51 -26.02 -1.70
CA ILE A 110 11.13 -26.84 -2.86
C ILE A 110 11.72 -28.25 -2.79
N ALA A 111 13.01 -28.39 -2.45
CA ALA A 111 13.76 -29.64 -2.60
C ALA A 111 13.79 -30.50 -1.34
N PHE A 112 14.08 -29.92 -0.18
CA PHE A 112 14.08 -30.62 1.11
C PHE A 112 12.71 -30.59 1.79
N ARG A 113 11.91 -29.54 1.54
CA ARG A 113 10.57 -29.34 2.11
C ARG A 113 10.59 -29.39 3.66
N GLU A 114 11.63 -28.76 4.22
CA GLU A 114 12.10 -28.94 5.60
C GLU A 114 11.76 -27.76 6.54
N PHE A 115 10.56 -27.21 6.38
CA PHE A 115 9.98 -26.15 7.22
C PHE A 115 8.66 -26.58 7.86
N ASP A 116 8.13 -25.84 8.83
CA ASP A 116 6.74 -26.01 9.30
C ASP A 116 5.86 -24.85 8.81
N MET A 117 6.42 -23.64 8.78
CA MET A 117 5.85 -22.44 8.15
C MET A 117 6.87 -21.71 7.26
N CYS A 118 6.41 -20.93 6.30
CA CYS A 118 7.24 -19.98 5.56
C CYS A 118 6.51 -18.65 5.33
N TYR A 119 7.26 -17.54 5.18
CA TYR A 119 6.74 -16.28 4.63
C TYR A 119 7.49 -15.96 3.34
N VAL A 120 6.76 -15.86 2.22
CA VAL A 120 7.32 -15.72 0.88
C VAL A 120 6.28 -15.12 -0.08
N GLY A 121 6.75 -14.56 -1.21
CA GLY A 121 5.90 -14.22 -2.33
C GLY A 121 5.75 -15.36 -3.33
N LEU A 122 4.53 -15.59 -3.83
CA LEU A 122 4.26 -16.41 -5.02
C LEU A 122 4.04 -15.46 -6.21
N SER A 123 5.03 -15.40 -7.09
CA SER A 123 4.91 -14.85 -8.45
C SER A 123 4.79 -16.00 -9.46
N GLY A 124 4.37 -15.69 -10.68
CA GLY A 124 4.03 -16.70 -11.71
C GLY A 124 2.55 -17.03 -11.73
N SER A 125 2.19 -18.14 -12.40
CA SER A 125 0.92 -18.36 -13.13
C SER A 125 0.69 -17.33 -14.25
N SER A 126 -0.02 -17.71 -15.31
CA SER A 126 -0.34 -16.78 -16.39
C SER A 126 -1.43 -15.79 -15.94
N LYS A 127 -2.03 -15.04 -16.87
CA LYS A 127 -3.22 -14.21 -16.59
C LYS A 127 -4.52 -15.04 -16.53
N ASP A 128 -4.44 -16.32 -16.90
CA ASP A 128 -5.43 -17.34 -16.57
C ASP A 128 -5.05 -17.98 -15.21
N PRO A 129 -5.98 -18.22 -14.27
CA PRO A 129 -5.69 -18.70 -12.92
C PRO A 129 -5.42 -20.22 -12.87
N ASP A 130 -4.58 -20.74 -13.77
CA ASP A 130 -4.00 -22.08 -13.59
C ASP A 130 -2.98 -22.09 -12.45
N TYR A 131 -3.38 -22.71 -11.35
CA TYR A 131 -2.53 -22.99 -10.19
C TYR A 131 -2.35 -24.49 -9.94
N SER A 132 -2.58 -25.36 -10.94
CA SER A 132 -2.31 -26.81 -10.85
C SER A 132 -0.89 -27.11 -10.38
N GLY A 133 0.10 -26.37 -10.91
CA GLY A 133 1.49 -26.43 -10.48
C GLY A 133 1.72 -26.12 -8.99
N VAL A 134 0.79 -25.46 -8.30
CA VAL A 134 0.90 -24.98 -6.90
C VAL A 134 -0.02 -25.74 -5.93
N TYR A 135 -1.23 -26.12 -6.36
CA TYR A 135 -2.26 -26.69 -5.48
C TYR A 135 -2.65 -28.14 -5.77
N ASP A 136 -2.23 -28.77 -6.87
CA ASP A 136 -2.46 -30.21 -7.08
C ASP A 136 -1.42 -31.05 -6.32
N GLU A 137 -1.73 -32.31 -5.98
CA GLU A 137 -0.80 -33.13 -5.18
C GLU A 137 0.55 -33.34 -5.90
N ASN A 138 0.50 -33.41 -7.23
CA ASN A 138 1.64 -33.64 -8.12
C ASN A 138 2.28 -32.34 -8.65
N GLY A 139 1.81 -31.16 -8.20
CA GLY A 139 2.32 -29.87 -8.63
C GLY A 139 3.82 -29.67 -8.36
N SER A 140 4.55 -29.11 -9.32
CA SER A 140 5.99 -28.84 -9.23
C SER A 140 6.33 -27.87 -8.09
N LEU A 141 5.45 -26.90 -7.87
CA LEU A 141 5.42 -25.92 -6.80
C LEU A 141 4.32 -26.22 -5.76
N ASN A 142 3.93 -27.49 -5.56
CA ASN A 142 3.16 -27.89 -4.37
C ASN A 142 4.05 -27.73 -3.12
N LEU A 143 4.19 -26.48 -2.66
CA LEU A 143 5.06 -26.05 -1.55
C LEU A 143 4.51 -26.50 -0.20
N PHE A 144 3.19 -26.38 -0.04
CA PHE A 144 2.44 -26.76 1.15
C PHE A 144 2.45 -28.27 1.39
N GLY A 145 2.46 -29.04 0.29
CA GLY A 145 2.31 -30.49 0.34
C GLY A 145 0.88 -30.91 0.57
N TYR A 146 -0.05 -30.30 -0.15
CA TYR A 146 -1.38 -30.85 -0.36
C TYR A 146 -1.28 -32.27 -0.95
N HIS A 147 -2.24 -33.13 -0.61
CA HIS A 147 -2.33 -34.51 -1.06
C HIS A 147 -3.80 -34.91 -1.09
N THR A 148 -4.25 -35.61 -2.14
CA THR A 148 -5.69 -35.89 -2.37
C THR A 148 -6.41 -36.64 -1.25
N SER A 149 -5.67 -37.29 -0.34
CA SER A 149 -6.24 -37.93 0.85
C SER A 149 -6.67 -36.96 1.96
N MET A 150 -6.38 -35.66 1.84
CA MET A 150 -6.82 -34.65 2.82
C MET A 150 -8.32 -34.36 2.70
N ASP A 151 -8.85 -34.44 1.49
CA ASP A 151 -10.19 -34.01 1.10
C ASP A 151 -10.84 -34.96 0.08
N TYR A 152 -10.51 -36.26 0.16
CA TYR A 152 -10.93 -37.28 -0.80
C TYR A 152 -12.45 -37.51 -0.80
N ASP A 153 -13.09 -37.35 -1.95
CA ASP A 153 -14.52 -37.66 -2.13
C ASP A 153 -14.73 -38.99 -2.91
N GLU A 154 -15.55 -39.88 -2.36
CA GLU A 154 -15.82 -41.21 -2.95
C GLU A 154 -16.61 -41.16 -4.28
N PHE A 155 -17.26 -40.03 -4.61
CA PHE A 155 -18.05 -39.86 -5.83
C PHE A 155 -17.24 -39.19 -6.96
N LEU A 156 -16.41 -38.19 -6.64
CA LEU A 156 -15.46 -37.57 -7.57
C LEU A 156 -14.27 -38.51 -7.86
N GLY A 157 -13.82 -39.28 -6.87
CA GLY A 157 -12.73 -40.26 -6.99
C GLY A 157 -11.32 -39.67 -6.85
N THR A 158 -11.21 -38.37 -6.58
CA THR A 158 -10.00 -37.63 -6.21
C THR A 158 -10.31 -36.67 -5.04
N GLY A 159 -9.35 -35.85 -4.61
CA GLY A 159 -9.58 -34.76 -3.66
C GLY A 159 -10.44 -33.65 -4.27
N ILE A 160 -11.29 -33.02 -3.45
CA ILE A 160 -12.23 -31.98 -3.91
C ILE A 160 -11.48 -30.76 -4.51
N ASN A 161 -10.35 -30.34 -3.93
CA ASN A 161 -9.51 -29.28 -4.50
C ASN A 161 -8.91 -29.67 -5.86
N GLU A 162 -8.35 -30.87 -5.99
CA GLU A 162 -7.80 -31.34 -7.27
C GLU A 162 -8.91 -31.46 -8.35
N TRP A 163 -10.13 -31.88 -7.96
CA TRP A 163 -11.29 -31.80 -8.85
C TRP A 163 -11.63 -30.36 -9.25
N TYR A 164 -11.64 -29.41 -8.31
CA TYR A 164 -11.89 -28.00 -8.62
C TYR A 164 -10.85 -27.42 -9.58
N ILE A 165 -9.55 -27.63 -9.34
CA ILE A 165 -8.49 -27.16 -10.25
C ILE A 165 -8.70 -27.77 -11.65
N GLN A 166 -8.75 -29.10 -11.73
CA GLN A 166 -8.79 -29.81 -13.01
C GLN A 166 -10.08 -29.52 -13.78
N HIS A 167 -11.25 -29.52 -13.13
CA HIS A 167 -12.52 -29.16 -13.75
C HIS A 167 -12.62 -27.68 -14.10
N GLY A 168 -11.93 -26.80 -13.37
CA GLY A 168 -11.84 -25.37 -13.70
C GLY A 168 -11.18 -25.13 -15.06
N LEU A 169 -10.23 -26.00 -15.43
CA LEU A 169 -9.61 -26.02 -16.75
C LEU A 169 -10.50 -26.70 -17.83
N GLU A 170 -11.56 -27.43 -17.47
CA GLU A 170 -12.47 -28.08 -18.42
C GLU A 170 -13.59 -27.15 -18.95
N ILE A 171 -13.91 -26.04 -18.26
CA ILE A 171 -15.10 -25.23 -18.53
C ILE A 171 -14.83 -24.19 -19.63
N MET A 172 -15.05 -24.56 -20.89
CA MET A 172 -14.78 -23.70 -22.05
C MET A 172 -15.99 -22.86 -22.51
N PRO A 173 -15.79 -21.63 -23.03
CA PRO A 173 -14.53 -20.90 -23.18
C PRO A 173 -14.01 -20.34 -21.85
N PRO A 174 -12.72 -19.93 -21.78
CA PRO A 174 -12.09 -19.43 -20.55
C PRO A 174 -12.74 -18.18 -19.94
N ASP A 175 -13.60 -17.48 -20.69
CA ASP A 175 -14.33 -16.27 -20.26
C ASP A 175 -15.76 -16.54 -19.77
N SER A 176 -16.14 -17.81 -19.60
CA SER A 176 -17.50 -18.17 -19.19
C SER A 176 -17.77 -17.80 -17.72
N GLN A 177 -18.97 -17.26 -17.47
CA GLN A 177 -19.46 -16.99 -16.11
C GLN A 177 -19.50 -18.26 -15.24
N GLU A 178 -19.66 -19.43 -15.87
CA GLU A 178 -19.61 -20.74 -15.23
C GLU A 178 -18.21 -21.04 -14.68
N ARG A 179 -17.15 -20.82 -15.48
CA ARG A 179 -15.76 -20.96 -15.04
C ARG A 179 -15.38 -19.94 -13.96
N ILE A 180 -15.82 -18.69 -14.08
CA ILE A 180 -15.60 -17.65 -13.06
C ILE A 180 -16.22 -18.07 -11.72
N THR A 181 -17.50 -18.49 -11.72
CA THR A 181 -18.17 -18.95 -10.50
C THR A 181 -17.51 -20.23 -9.93
N HIS A 182 -17.06 -21.15 -10.78
CA HIS A 182 -16.33 -22.35 -10.35
C HIS A 182 -15.01 -22.02 -9.63
N TYR A 183 -14.21 -21.07 -10.14
CA TYR A 183 -13.03 -20.59 -9.40
C TYR A 183 -13.39 -19.80 -8.14
N HIS A 184 -14.53 -19.11 -8.08
CA HIS A 184 -15.00 -18.44 -6.87
C HIS A 184 -15.40 -19.45 -5.77
N GLU A 185 -16.05 -20.55 -6.16
CA GLU A 185 -16.37 -21.67 -5.27
C GLU A 185 -15.10 -22.40 -4.80
N TRP A 186 -14.13 -22.64 -5.70
CA TRP A 186 -12.82 -23.20 -5.36
C TRP A 186 -12.04 -22.35 -4.36
N GLN A 187 -11.95 -21.02 -4.56
CA GLN A 187 -11.27 -20.13 -3.60
C GLN A 187 -11.88 -20.21 -2.20
N ASN A 188 -13.21 -20.27 -2.12
CA ASN A 188 -13.91 -20.45 -0.85
C ASN A 188 -13.64 -21.82 -0.22
N TYR A 189 -13.69 -22.88 -1.01
CA TYR A 189 -13.32 -24.23 -0.57
C TYR A 189 -11.87 -24.28 -0.05
N MET A 190 -10.94 -23.66 -0.77
CA MET A 190 -9.53 -23.58 -0.39
C MET A 190 -9.30 -22.77 0.88
N MET A 191 -10.03 -21.70 1.12
CA MET A 191 -9.90 -20.90 2.35
C MET A 191 -10.60 -21.54 3.55
N GLU A 192 -11.69 -22.29 3.35
CA GLU A 192 -12.49 -22.84 4.45
C GLU A 192 -12.11 -24.27 4.85
N GLU A 193 -11.83 -25.17 3.90
CA GLU A 193 -11.68 -26.61 4.17
C GLU A 193 -10.22 -27.09 4.14
N ILE A 194 -9.33 -26.35 3.45
CA ILE A 194 -7.90 -26.69 3.36
C ILE A 194 -7.03 -25.64 4.04
N LEU A 195 -7.20 -24.35 3.76
CA LEU A 195 -6.37 -23.24 4.23
C LEU A 195 -4.86 -23.55 4.21
N PRO A 196 -4.25 -23.78 3.01
CA PRO A 196 -2.85 -24.17 2.89
C PRO A 196 -1.87 -23.01 3.19
N LEU A 197 -2.37 -21.78 3.14
CA LEU A 197 -1.67 -20.54 3.45
C LEU A 197 -2.63 -19.55 4.11
N VAL A 198 -2.08 -18.54 4.78
CA VAL A 198 -2.79 -17.28 5.07
C VAL A 198 -2.36 -16.26 4.01
N PRO A 199 -3.27 -15.77 3.14
CA PRO A 199 -2.98 -14.63 2.28
C PRO A 199 -2.58 -13.45 3.15
N ALA A 200 -1.53 -12.72 2.78
CA ALA A 200 -1.08 -11.56 3.55
C ALA A 200 -1.27 -10.27 2.74
N TYR A 201 -0.54 -10.11 1.64
CA TYR A 201 -0.55 -8.87 0.86
C TYR A 201 -0.44 -9.09 -0.64
N THR A 202 -1.14 -8.26 -1.40
CA THR A 202 -0.66 -7.85 -2.72
C THR A 202 0.30 -6.68 -2.50
N ALA A 203 1.58 -6.89 -2.84
CA ALA A 203 2.55 -5.81 -2.82
C ALA A 203 2.19 -4.75 -3.86
N GLN A 204 2.40 -3.47 -3.53
CA GLN A 204 2.26 -2.38 -4.49
C GLN A 204 3.59 -2.10 -5.19
N GLU A 205 3.49 -1.59 -6.40
CA GLU A 205 4.57 -1.13 -7.25
C GLU A 205 4.32 0.35 -7.55
N TYR A 206 5.36 1.16 -7.47
CA TYR A 206 5.25 2.61 -7.55
C TYR A 206 6.21 3.19 -8.58
N MET A 207 5.77 4.30 -9.16
CA MET A 207 6.50 5.06 -10.16
C MET A 207 6.13 6.53 -10.02
N ALA A 208 7.08 7.42 -10.29
CA ALA A 208 6.87 8.85 -10.41
C ALA A 208 7.26 9.29 -11.83
N HIS A 209 6.49 10.20 -12.44
CA HIS A 209 6.81 10.80 -13.75
C HIS A 209 6.59 12.29 -13.72
N TRP A 210 7.29 13.09 -14.54
CA TRP A 210 7.09 14.54 -14.51
C TRP A 210 5.61 14.95 -14.78
N SER A 211 5.09 15.94 -14.05
CA SER A 211 3.66 16.29 -13.92
C SER A 211 3.02 16.75 -15.22
N ASN A 212 3.80 17.49 -15.98
CA ASN A 212 3.49 17.95 -17.32
C ASN A 212 3.35 16.80 -18.33
N LEU A 213 3.77 15.56 -18.01
CA LEU A 213 3.47 14.35 -18.79
C LEU A 213 2.02 13.92 -18.57
N GLN A 214 1.11 14.55 -19.30
CA GLN A 214 -0.30 14.25 -19.25
C GLN A 214 -0.62 12.98 -20.06
N GLY A 215 -1.63 12.23 -19.63
CA GLY A 215 -2.16 11.06 -20.36
C GLY A 215 -1.45 9.72 -20.10
N PHE A 216 -0.45 9.68 -19.22
CA PHE A 216 0.14 8.42 -18.77
C PHE A 216 -0.73 7.68 -17.74
N ASP A 217 -0.78 6.35 -17.83
CA ASP A 217 -1.50 5.44 -16.92
C ASP A 217 -0.64 4.20 -16.64
N TYR A 218 -0.04 4.13 -15.44
CA TYR A 218 0.92 3.11 -15.05
C TYR A 218 0.33 1.69 -14.97
N THR A 219 -0.96 1.59 -14.68
CA THR A 219 -1.69 0.32 -14.67
C THR A 219 -2.01 -0.19 -16.08
N SER A 220 -2.17 0.72 -17.07
CA SER A 220 -2.24 0.35 -18.50
C SER A 220 -0.86 0.10 -19.11
N GLY A 221 0.19 0.72 -18.56
CA GLY A 221 1.57 0.62 -19.01
C GLY A 221 1.95 1.58 -20.15
N LEU A 222 3.26 1.80 -20.30
CA LEU A 222 3.84 2.82 -21.20
C LEU A 222 3.40 2.68 -22.66
N LEU A 223 3.39 1.46 -23.18
CA LEU A 223 3.04 1.18 -24.57
C LEU A 223 1.54 1.39 -24.85
N GLN A 224 0.65 1.15 -23.88
CA GLN A 224 -0.78 1.50 -24.05
C GLN A 224 -1.01 3.01 -23.88
N SER A 225 -0.29 3.66 -22.97
CA SER A 225 -0.45 5.10 -22.75
C SER A 225 0.05 5.98 -23.91
N TRP A 226 1.03 5.53 -24.69
CA TRP A 226 1.84 6.39 -25.57
C TRP A 226 1.06 7.36 -26.48
N GLY A 227 0.00 6.89 -27.15
CA GLY A 227 -0.78 7.74 -28.06
C GLY A 227 -1.72 8.73 -27.35
N LYS A 228 -1.89 8.63 -26.03
CA LYS A 228 -2.55 9.62 -25.15
C LYS A 228 -1.55 10.63 -24.58
N MET A 229 -0.26 10.31 -24.56
CA MET A 229 0.75 11.06 -23.82
C MET A 229 1.15 12.35 -24.53
N TYR A 230 1.17 13.45 -23.76
CA TYR A 230 1.67 14.75 -24.22
C TYR A 230 2.23 15.58 -23.07
N TRP A 231 3.19 16.45 -23.41
CA TRP A 231 3.75 17.43 -22.49
C TRP A 231 2.89 18.71 -22.47
N SER A 232 2.38 19.12 -21.30
CA SER A 232 1.56 20.34 -21.16
C SER A 232 2.38 21.63 -21.14
N ASP A 233 3.59 21.58 -20.58
CA ASP A 233 4.66 22.57 -20.70
C ASP A 233 6.02 21.84 -20.61
N ILE A 234 7.16 22.53 -20.54
CA ILE A 234 8.48 21.95 -20.27
C ILE A 234 8.85 21.95 -18.79
N HIS A 235 9.61 20.94 -18.35
CA HIS A 235 10.19 20.88 -16.99
C HIS A 235 11.68 21.28 -16.96
N PRO A 236 12.27 21.58 -15.78
CA PRO A 236 13.72 21.65 -15.59
C PRO A 236 14.45 20.43 -16.19
N GLY A 237 15.67 20.63 -16.67
CA GLY A 237 16.46 19.57 -17.34
C GLY A 237 15.99 19.14 -18.74
N GLN A 238 14.70 19.23 -19.03
CA GLN A 238 14.08 18.63 -20.21
C GLN A 238 14.65 19.16 -21.54
N ILE A 239 15.01 18.24 -22.44
CA ILE A 239 15.70 18.57 -23.69
C ILE A 239 14.72 18.91 -24.82
N ALA A 240 13.58 18.20 -24.93
CA ALA A 240 12.53 18.46 -25.92
C ALA A 240 11.19 17.80 -25.58
N THR A 241 10.08 18.48 -25.87
CA THR A 241 8.69 17.98 -25.70
C THR A 241 8.25 16.93 -26.73
N ASN A 242 9.19 16.34 -27.47
CA ASN A 242 8.92 15.18 -28.34
C ASN A 242 9.81 13.98 -28.01
N GLU A 243 10.49 13.99 -26.86
CA GLU A 243 11.10 12.80 -26.27
C GLU A 243 10.44 12.47 -24.92
N LEU A 244 10.65 11.24 -24.47
CA LEU A 244 10.44 10.78 -23.09
C LEU A 244 11.69 10.02 -22.68
N VAL A 245 12.26 10.35 -21.54
CA VAL A 245 13.49 9.73 -21.01
C VAL A 245 13.16 8.83 -19.82
N ILE A 246 13.54 7.56 -19.85
CA ILE A 246 13.36 6.61 -18.74
C ILE A 246 14.69 5.93 -18.38
N PRO A 247 14.89 5.45 -17.15
CA PRO A 247 16.06 4.70 -16.77
C PRO A 247 15.89 3.20 -17.11
N ALA A 248 16.99 2.48 -17.06
CA ALA A 248 17.01 1.03 -16.91
C ALA A 248 18.21 0.63 -16.03
N GLN A 249 18.05 -0.43 -15.23
CA GLN A 249 19.07 -0.83 -14.26
C GLN A 249 20.28 -1.51 -14.93
N ASP A 250 20.03 -2.34 -15.93
CA ASP A 250 21.04 -2.98 -16.77
C ASP A 250 20.82 -2.61 -18.25
N ASP A 251 21.79 -2.98 -19.09
CA ASP A 251 21.67 -2.90 -20.55
C ASP A 251 21.05 -4.18 -21.12
N TRP A 252 20.35 -4.09 -22.25
CA TRP A 252 19.76 -5.26 -22.91
C TRP A 252 20.82 -6.14 -23.58
N TYR A 253 20.51 -7.42 -23.79
CA TYR A 253 21.48 -8.41 -24.29
C TYR A 253 21.12 -9.04 -25.64
N ASP A 254 19.85 -9.37 -25.84
CA ASP A 254 19.32 -9.96 -27.08
C ASP A 254 17.87 -9.50 -27.22
N LEU A 255 17.53 -8.85 -28.32
CA LEU A 255 16.18 -8.33 -28.63
C LEU A 255 15.41 -9.26 -29.59
N ASN A 256 15.70 -10.56 -29.50
CA ASN A 256 14.91 -11.62 -30.10
C ASN A 256 14.05 -12.30 -29.01
N PRO A 257 12.71 -12.19 -29.07
CA PRO A 257 11.79 -12.70 -28.04
C PRO A 257 11.92 -14.20 -27.72
N LEU A 258 12.60 -14.98 -28.56
CA LEU A 258 12.85 -16.40 -28.36
C LEU A 258 14.01 -16.69 -27.36
N PHE A 259 14.86 -15.68 -27.09
CA PHE A 259 16.11 -15.80 -26.34
C PHE A 259 16.35 -14.67 -25.31
N SER A 260 15.55 -13.60 -25.32
CA SER A 260 15.55 -12.54 -24.31
C SER A 260 15.25 -13.06 -22.90
N GLY A 261 15.56 -12.27 -21.87
CA GLY A 261 15.52 -12.75 -20.48
C GLY A 261 15.46 -11.71 -19.37
N ASN A 262 15.24 -10.43 -19.68
CA ASN A 262 14.98 -9.39 -18.69
C ASN A 262 13.91 -8.38 -19.14
N ASN A 263 13.36 -7.64 -18.18
CA ASN A 263 12.22 -6.73 -18.40
C ASN A 263 12.52 -5.57 -19.38
N LEU A 264 13.80 -5.18 -19.57
CA LEU A 264 14.17 -4.17 -20.55
C LEU A 264 14.15 -4.74 -21.98
N ASP A 265 14.64 -5.98 -22.17
CA ASP A 265 14.51 -6.67 -23.46
C ASP A 265 13.02 -6.67 -23.88
N GLU A 266 12.14 -7.11 -22.97
CA GLU A 266 10.69 -7.23 -23.18
C GLU A 266 10.00 -5.88 -23.50
N LEU A 267 10.37 -4.80 -22.81
CA LEU A 267 9.83 -3.45 -23.07
C LEU A 267 10.22 -2.95 -24.48
N ILE A 268 11.46 -3.20 -24.90
CA ILE A 268 11.94 -2.83 -26.23
C ILE A 268 11.28 -3.71 -27.31
N GLU A 269 11.18 -5.02 -27.06
CA GLU A 269 10.57 -5.99 -27.95
C GLU A 269 9.10 -5.65 -28.23
N TYR A 270 8.25 -5.48 -27.21
CA TYR A 270 6.86 -5.08 -27.42
C TYR A 270 6.67 -3.63 -27.87
N GLY A 271 7.69 -2.77 -27.68
CA GLY A 271 7.73 -1.45 -28.30
C GLY A 271 7.85 -1.52 -29.83
N ILE A 272 8.56 -2.53 -30.35
CA ILE A 272 8.94 -2.66 -31.76
C ILE A 272 8.07 -3.69 -32.51
N MET A 273 7.59 -4.72 -31.82
CA MET A 273 6.83 -5.84 -32.36
C MET A 273 5.48 -5.94 -31.65
N ASP A 274 4.37 -5.98 -32.38
CA ASP A 274 3.07 -6.24 -31.74
C ASP A 274 2.92 -7.74 -31.39
N PRO A 275 2.25 -8.09 -30.28
CA PRO A 275 1.86 -9.46 -29.98
C PRO A 275 0.59 -9.90 -30.74
N LEU A 276 0.35 -11.21 -30.89
CA LEU A 276 -0.85 -11.71 -31.59
C LEU A 276 -2.14 -11.27 -30.87
N VAL A 277 -2.24 -11.54 -29.57
CA VAL A 277 -3.24 -10.98 -28.64
C VAL A 277 -2.54 -10.29 -27.48
N TRP A 278 -3.26 -9.49 -26.69
CA TRP A 278 -2.71 -8.71 -25.56
C TRP A 278 -3.80 -8.54 -24.50
N TYR A 279 -3.41 -8.13 -23.30
CA TYR A 279 -4.29 -7.97 -22.15
C TYR A 279 -4.97 -6.60 -22.08
N ASP A 280 -6.15 -6.59 -21.44
CA ASP A 280 -6.75 -5.39 -20.89
C ASP A 280 -5.99 -4.85 -19.65
N LYS A 281 -6.30 -3.63 -19.20
CA LYS A 281 -5.68 -2.93 -18.06
C LYS A 281 -5.74 -3.70 -16.74
N ASP A 282 -6.82 -4.46 -16.51
CA ASP A 282 -6.97 -5.33 -15.33
C ASP A 282 -6.45 -6.77 -15.57
N THR A 283 -5.90 -7.02 -16.76
CA THR A 283 -5.49 -8.32 -17.30
C THR A 283 -6.56 -9.43 -17.23
N SER A 284 -7.84 -9.06 -17.06
CA SER A 284 -8.93 -10.00 -16.87
C SER A 284 -9.44 -10.62 -18.17
N ALA A 285 -9.12 -10.04 -19.32
CA ALA A 285 -9.52 -10.53 -20.64
C ALA A 285 -8.44 -10.27 -21.71
N PHE A 286 -8.49 -11.05 -22.77
CA PHE A 286 -7.72 -10.85 -24.00
C PHE A 286 -8.50 -9.96 -24.97
N TRP A 287 -7.84 -8.96 -25.59
CA TRP A 287 -8.40 -8.27 -26.77
C TRP A 287 -7.85 -8.82 -28.10
N PRO A 288 -8.58 -8.64 -29.21
CA PRO A 288 -8.09 -9.00 -30.54
C PRO A 288 -7.12 -7.95 -31.08
N HIS A 289 -5.80 -8.16 -30.90
CA HIS A 289 -4.79 -7.16 -31.28
C HIS A 289 -4.32 -7.31 -32.75
N ILE A 290 -3.37 -8.20 -33.06
CA ILE A 290 -3.04 -8.56 -34.45
C ILE A 290 -3.98 -9.65 -34.98
N VAL A 291 -4.53 -10.49 -34.10
CA VAL A 291 -5.50 -11.55 -34.44
C VAL A 291 -6.79 -11.46 -33.62
N SER A 292 -7.91 -11.88 -34.20
CA SER A 292 -9.11 -12.35 -33.49
C SER A 292 -9.25 -13.86 -33.62
N TRP A 293 -10.16 -14.50 -32.88
CA TRP A 293 -10.27 -15.96 -32.86
C TRP A 293 -11.70 -16.52 -32.79
N GLU A 294 -11.89 -17.72 -33.32
CA GLU A 294 -13.12 -18.52 -33.25
C GLU A 294 -12.79 -19.93 -32.77
N GLN A 295 -13.47 -20.42 -31.72
CA GLN A 295 -13.37 -21.83 -31.33
C GLN A 295 -14.29 -22.67 -32.22
N LEU A 296 -13.71 -23.59 -33.01
CA LEU A 296 -14.46 -24.42 -33.95
C LEU A 296 -14.92 -25.74 -33.34
N SER A 297 -14.10 -26.31 -32.45
CA SER A 297 -14.35 -27.51 -31.66
C SER A 297 -13.38 -27.57 -30.47
N ASP A 298 -13.60 -28.53 -29.57
CA ASP A 298 -12.75 -28.78 -28.39
C ASP A 298 -11.26 -28.99 -28.77
N ASP A 299 -10.99 -29.45 -30.00
CA ASP A 299 -9.67 -29.72 -30.58
C ASP A 299 -9.18 -28.67 -31.61
N GLN A 300 -9.93 -27.60 -31.87
CA GLN A 300 -9.60 -26.65 -32.93
C GLN A 300 -10.00 -25.19 -32.63
N ILE A 301 -9.00 -24.31 -32.64
CA ILE A 301 -9.16 -22.85 -32.68
C ILE A 301 -8.75 -22.31 -34.06
N ARG A 302 -9.45 -21.30 -34.55
CA ARG A 302 -9.08 -20.51 -35.72
C ARG A 302 -8.64 -19.12 -35.29
N LEU A 303 -7.53 -18.63 -35.84
CA LEU A 303 -7.09 -17.25 -35.78
C LEU A 303 -7.40 -16.54 -37.10
N HIS A 304 -7.89 -15.31 -36.99
CA HIS A 304 -8.14 -14.38 -38.10
C HIS A 304 -7.20 -13.18 -37.95
N ILE A 305 -6.37 -12.96 -38.95
CA ILE A 305 -5.25 -12.00 -38.92
C ILE A 305 -5.68 -10.68 -39.56
N ARG A 306 -5.29 -9.54 -38.98
CA ARG A 306 -5.66 -8.22 -39.51
C ARG A 306 -4.93 -7.90 -40.81
N GLU A 307 -5.70 -7.69 -41.88
CA GLU A 307 -5.17 -7.29 -43.20
C GLU A 307 -4.49 -5.89 -43.17
N ASN A 308 -3.55 -5.67 -44.08
CA ASN A 308 -2.91 -4.37 -44.39
C ASN A 308 -1.99 -3.79 -43.30
N ILE A 309 -1.57 -4.57 -42.30
CA ILE A 309 -0.50 -4.18 -41.36
C ILE A 309 0.86 -4.27 -42.08
N PRO A 310 1.61 -3.16 -42.27
CA PRO A 310 2.91 -3.19 -42.91
C PRO A 310 4.01 -3.57 -41.90
N TRP A 311 5.05 -4.26 -42.37
CA TRP A 311 6.30 -4.38 -41.61
C TRP A 311 7.08 -3.06 -41.65
N GLN A 312 7.78 -2.76 -40.55
CA GLN A 312 8.84 -1.74 -40.53
C GLN A 312 9.95 -2.10 -41.54
N LEU A 313 10.74 -1.10 -41.93
CA LEU A 313 11.84 -1.32 -42.88
C LEU A 313 12.93 -2.21 -42.26
N ASP A 314 13.20 -3.36 -42.88
CA ASP A 314 14.30 -4.22 -42.46
C ASP A 314 15.64 -3.46 -42.57
N PRO A 315 16.52 -3.50 -41.54
CA PRO A 315 17.71 -2.65 -41.50
C PRO A 315 18.79 -3.00 -42.54
N GLU A 316 18.68 -4.13 -43.25
CA GLU A 316 19.53 -4.47 -44.41
C GLU A 316 18.93 -4.01 -45.76
N GLY A 317 17.64 -3.65 -45.80
CA GLY A 317 16.89 -3.25 -47.00
C GLY A 317 16.64 -4.37 -48.00
N LEU A 318 16.50 -5.61 -47.52
CA LEU A 318 16.30 -6.82 -48.30
C LEU A 318 14.83 -7.04 -48.73
N PHE A 319 13.87 -6.68 -47.89
CA PHE A 319 12.44 -6.98 -48.04
C PHE A 319 11.55 -5.71 -47.93
N PRO A 320 11.73 -4.72 -48.83
CA PRO A 320 11.10 -3.41 -48.69
C PRO A 320 9.61 -3.43 -49.06
N GLY A 321 8.74 -3.28 -48.04
CA GLY A 321 7.30 -3.09 -48.21
C GLY A 321 6.48 -4.39 -48.15
N GLU A 322 6.97 -5.38 -47.40
CA GLU A 322 6.16 -6.54 -46.99
C GLU A 322 5.06 -6.14 -45.99
N TYR A 323 4.05 -7.00 -45.87
CA TYR A 323 2.91 -6.85 -44.99
C TYR A 323 2.75 -8.13 -44.17
N LEU A 324 2.34 -7.99 -42.91
CA LEU A 324 2.10 -9.13 -42.01
C LEU A 324 0.98 -10.01 -42.57
N ASP A 325 1.24 -11.32 -42.68
CA ASP A 325 0.24 -12.31 -43.07
C ASP A 325 0.37 -13.64 -42.31
N VAL A 326 -0.38 -14.67 -42.74
CA VAL A 326 -0.44 -15.98 -42.09
C VAL A 326 0.89 -16.72 -41.99
N GLU A 327 1.84 -16.51 -42.91
CA GLU A 327 3.15 -17.17 -42.87
C GLU A 327 4.00 -16.62 -41.71
N ASP A 328 3.94 -15.30 -41.43
CA ASP A 328 4.60 -14.68 -40.25
C ASP A 328 4.02 -15.21 -38.93
N VAL A 329 2.69 -15.36 -38.83
CA VAL A 329 2.02 -15.88 -37.62
C VAL A 329 2.32 -17.36 -37.41
N TYR A 330 2.27 -18.18 -38.47
CA TYR A 330 2.67 -19.58 -38.43
C TYR A 330 4.14 -19.72 -38.02
N PHE A 331 5.03 -18.93 -38.61
CA PHE A 331 6.47 -18.93 -38.33
C PHE A 331 6.76 -18.55 -36.87
N SER A 332 6.08 -17.52 -36.35
CA SER A 332 6.21 -17.09 -34.96
C SER A 332 5.90 -18.22 -33.99
N LEU A 333 4.71 -18.84 -34.12
CA LEU A 333 4.29 -19.96 -33.26
C LEU A 333 5.16 -21.22 -33.48
N TYR A 334 5.64 -21.47 -34.69
CA TYR A 334 6.59 -22.55 -34.96
C TYR A 334 7.92 -22.33 -34.23
N CYS A 335 8.45 -21.11 -34.23
CA CYS A 335 9.71 -20.79 -33.55
C CYS A 335 9.55 -20.86 -32.03
N TRP A 336 8.44 -20.35 -31.49
CA TRP A 336 8.11 -20.53 -30.08
C TRP A 336 8.05 -22.01 -29.69
N LYS A 337 7.38 -22.86 -30.47
CA LYS A 337 7.29 -24.30 -30.20
C LYS A 337 8.59 -25.08 -30.38
N ASN A 338 9.44 -24.75 -31.35
CA ASN A 338 10.56 -25.61 -31.76
C ASN A 338 11.96 -25.03 -31.49
N ILE A 339 12.07 -23.76 -31.10
CA ILE A 339 13.35 -23.02 -31.00
C ILE A 339 13.51 -22.32 -29.66
N SER A 340 12.45 -21.69 -29.13
CA SER A 340 12.50 -20.95 -27.86
C SER A 340 12.98 -21.83 -26.70
N GLY A 341 13.69 -21.22 -25.74
CA GLY A 341 13.98 -21.85 -24.44
C GLY A 341 12.72 -22.28 -23.68
N ASN A 342 11.58 -21.63 -23.95
CA ASN A 342 10.27 -21.88 -23.34
C ASN A 342 9.33 -22.73 -24.22
N SER A 343 9.89 -23.49 -25.17
CA SER A 343 9.16 -24.33 -26.14
C SER A 343 8.13 -25.29 -25.53
N TYR A 344 8.36 -25.75 -24.29
CA TYR A 344 7.43 -26.60 -23.54
C TYR A 344 6.07 -25.95 -23.25
N LEU A 345 5.96 -24.61 -23.26
CA LEU A 345 4.68 -23.91 -23.12
C LEU A 345 3.75 -24.13 -24.33
N TYR A 346 4.32 -24.46 -25.50
CA TYR A 346 3.62 -24.61 -26.77
C TYR A 346 3.36 -26.07 -27.14
N ASP A 347 3.53 -27.00 -26.19
CA ASP A 347 3.29 -28.43 -26.45
C ASP A 347 1.83 -28.77 -26.74
N TRP A 348 0.88 -27.91 -26.33
CA TRP A 348 -0.54 -28.00 -26.71
C TRP A 348 -0.81 -27.85 -28.21
N ILE A 349 0.10 -27.26 -29.00
CA ILE A 349 -0.04 -27.17 -30.45
C ILE A 349 0.35 -28.53 -31.06
N ALA A 350 -0.62 -29.29 -31.59
CA ALA A 350 -0.35 -30.55 -32.30
C ALA A 350 -0.03 -30.35 -33.78
N ASP A 351 -0.73 -29.42 -34.44
CA ASP A 351 -0.59 -29.11 -35.86
C ASP A 351 -1.09 -27.67 -36.13
N MET A 352 -0.64 -27.06 -37.24
CA MET A 352 -1.07 -25.73 -37.67
C MET A 352 -1.33 -25.74 -39.17
N GLN A 353 -2.50 -25.26 -39.58
CA GLN A 353 -3.01 -25.39 -40.95
C GLN A 353 -3.42 -24.02 -41.50
N ILE A 354 -2.63 -23.52 -42.45
CA ILE A 354 -2.92 -22.30 -43.20
C ILE A 354 -4.16 -22.53 -44.08
N VAL A 355 -5.23 -21.79 -43.83
CA VAL A 355 -6.51 -21.89 -44.55
C VAL A 355 -6.52 -20.96 -45.76
N ASP A 356 -6.12 -19.71 -45.54
CA ASP A 356 -5.84 -18.68 -46.53
C ASP A 356 -4.88 -17.63 -45.96
N GLN A 357 -4.55 -16.58 -46.72
CA GLN A 357 -3.51 -15.60 -46.42
C GLN A 357 -3.68 -14.88 -45.06
N TYR A 358 -4.90 -14.87 -44.48
CA TYR A 358 -5.17 -14.21 -43.21
C TYR A 358 -5.90 -15.12 -42.20
N THR A 359 -5.84 -16.44 -42.39
CA THR A 359 -6.58 -17.40 -41.56
C THR A 359 -5.73 -18.63 -41.25
N LEU A 360 -5.47 -18.86 -39.95
CA LEU A 360 -4.72 -20.00 -39.42
C LEU A 360 -5.62 -20.87 -38.54
N ASP A 361 -5.72 -22.17 -38.83
CA ASP A 361 -6.32 -23.15 -37.93
C ASP A 361 -5.21 -23.78 -37.07
N ILE A 362 -5.34 -23.74 -35.74
CA ILE A 362 -4.45 -24.45 -34.81
C ILE A 362 -5.20 -25.67 -34.26
N ILE A 363 -4.57 -26.84 -34.38
CA ILE A 363 -5.08 -28.10 -33.84
C ILE A 363 -4.45 -28.32 -32.46
N ILE A 364 -5.30 -28.51 -31.45
CA ILE A 364 -4.87 -28.72 -30.06
C ILE A 364 -4.55 -30.21 -29.85
N ASP A 365 -3.47 -30.51 -29.14
CA ASP A 365 -3.07 -31.88 -28.83
C ASP A 365 -4.10 -32.55 -27.89
N PRO A 366 -4.64 -33.73 -28.23
CA PRO A 366 -5.65 -34.41 -27.41
C PRO A 366 -5.24 -34.84 -25.99
N ASN A 367 -3.97 -34.68 -25.60
CA ASN A 367 -3.52 -34.85 -24.22
C ASN A 367 -3.63 -33.54 -23.39
N PHE A 368 -3.79 -32.38 -24.07
CA PHE A 368 -3.97 -31.05 -23.49
C PHE A 368 -5.42 -30.55 -23.54
N ILE A 369 -6.32 -31.26 -24.24
CA ILE A 369 -7.75 -30.95 -24.28
C ILE A 369 -8.44 -31.57 -23.06
N PRO A 370 -9.31 -30.82 -22.34
CA PRO A 370 -9.58 -29.38 -22.47
C PRO A 370 -8.62 -28.49 -21.65
N HIS A 371 -7.74 -29.09 -20.85
CA HIS A 371 -7.11 -28.49 -19.67
C HIS A 371 -6.10 -27.34 -19.90
N HIS A 372 -5.83 -26.86 -21.12
CA HIS A 372 -4.75 -25.90 -21.41
C HIS A 372 -5.24 -24.50 -21.78
N THR A 373 -4.64 -23.45 -21.19
CA THR A 373 -5.07 -22.04 -21.27
C THR A 373 -4.52 -21.29 -22.50
N TYR A 374 -4.56 -21.90 -23.68
CA TYR A 374 -3.78 -21.53 -24.88
C TYR A 374 -3.84 -20.06 -25.34
N LEU A 375 -4.82 -19.25 -24.92
CA LEU A 375 -4.86 -17.82 -25.23
C LEU A 375 -3.72 -17.02 -24.57
N SER A 376 -3.22 -17.43 -23.39
CA SER A 376 -2.06 -16.78 -22.77
C SER A 376 -0.82 -16.85 -23.65
N ASP A 377 -0.67 -17.97 -24.35
CA ASP A 377 0.52 -18.30 -25.12
C ASP A 377 0.49 -17.64 -26.51
N LEU A 378 -0.63 -16.98 -26.86
CA LEU A 378 -0.74 -16.10 -28.01
C LEU A 378 -0.34 -14.64 -27.66
N ASN A 379 -0.06 -14.30 -26.40
CA ASN A 379 0.53 -13.00 -26.07
C ASN A 379 2.05 -13.00 -26.31
N VAL A 380 2.44 -13.18 -27.58
CA VAL A 380 3.83 -13.14 -28.03
C VAL A 380 3.99 -12.33 -29.30
N ALA A 381 5.12 -11.62 -29.38
CA ALA A 381 5.53 -10.79 -30.51
C ALA A 381 5.56 -11.58 -31.83
N VAL A 382 5.05 -10.97 -32.91
CA VAL A 382 5.14 -11.54 -34.26
C VAL A 382 6.54 -11.32 -34.83
N LEU A 383 7.14 -12.40 -35.34
CA LEU A 383 8.48 -12.45 -35.91
C LEU A 383 8.41 -12.43 -37.45
N PRO A 384 9.30 -11.67 -38.13
CA PRO A 384 9.30 -11.58 -39.59
C PRO A 384 9.84 -12.86 -40.24
N GLU A 385 8.95 -13.70 -40.81
CA GLU A 385 9.29 -14.95 -41.50
C GLU A 385 10.28 -14.68 -42.62
N HIS A 386 9.95 -13.69 -43.46
CA HIS A 386 10.69 -13.31 -44.64
C HIS A 386 12.17 -12.99 -44.36
N TYR A 387 12.47 -12.47 -43.16
CA TYR A 387 13.82 -12.09 -42.76
C TYR A 387 14.55 -13.17 -41.94
N LEU A 388 13.85 -13.92 -41.09
CA LEU A 388 14.47 -14.93 -40.22
C LEU A 388 14.52 -16.34 -40.86
N ASN A 389 13.59 -16.68 -41.75
CA ASN A 389 13.52 -17.98 -42.44
C ASN A 389 14.33 -18.04 -43.76
N GLN A 390 15.22 -17.07 -44.01
CA GLN A 390 16.04 -16.97 -45.24
C GLN A 390 16.80 -18.26 -45.61
N THR A 391 17.16 -19.06 -44.62
CA THR A 391 17.74 -20.39 -44.78
C THR A 391 17.15 -21.35 -43.75
N GLN A 392 16.96 -22.60 -44.15
CA GLN A 392 16.43 -23.67 -43.30
C GLN A 392 17.46 -24.78 -43.11
N ASP A 393 17.28 -25.53 -42.02
CA ASP A 393 18.06 -26.70 -41.66
C ASP A 393 17.75 -27.91 -42.57
N VAL A 394 18.38 -29.06 -42.32
CA VAL A 394 18.34 -30.23 -43.22
C VAL A 394 16.93 -30.85 -43.38
N ASP A 395 15.97 -30.51 -42.52
CA ASP A 395 14.57 -30.92 -42.65
C ASP A 395 13.76 -30.11 -43.70
N GLY A 396 14.18 -28.89 -44.02
CA GLY A 396 13.47 -27.97 -44.91
C GLY A 396 12.20 -27.36 -44.29
N ILE A 397 12.15 -27.24 -42.96
CA ILE A 397 11.06 -26.59 -42.21
C ILE A 397 11.64 -25.68 -41.11
N THR A 398 12.58 -26.19 -40.32
CA THR A 398 13.20 -25.45 -39.22
C THR A 398 14.16 -24.38 -39.77
N PRO A 399 14.06 -23.10 -39.37
CA PRO A 399 14.99 -22.07 -39.80
C PRO A 399 16.40 -22.30 -39.23
N ASP A 400 17.43 -21.96 -40.01
CA ASP A 400 18.82 -21.99 -39.58
C ASP A 400 19.12 -20.77 -38.69
N ILE A 401 18.96 -20.95 -37.38
CA ILE A 401 19.26 -19.93 -36.36
C ILE A 401 20.74 -19.50 -36.32
N THR A 402 21.62 -20.18 -37.06
CA THR A 402 23.03 -19.77 -37.24
C THR A 402 23.23 -18.81 -38.41
N HIS A 403 22.17 -18.53 -39.18
CA HIS A 403 22.18 -17.52 -40.23
C HIS A 403 22.39 -16.12 -39.65
N MET A 404 23.03 -15.23 -40.42
CA MET A 404 23.43 -13.91 -39.93
C MET A 404 22.24 -12.99 -39.60
N SER A 405 21.08 -13.19 -40.22
CA SER A 405 19.88 -12.40 -39.93
C SER A 405 19.40 -12.54 -38.48
N TRP A 406 19.54 -13.73 -37.87
CA TRP A 406 19.16 -13.93 -36.46
C TRP A 406 20.02 -13.09 -35.50
N ASN A 407 21.34 -13.06 -35.73
CA ASN A 407 22.28 -12.28 -34.94
C ASN A 407 22.16 -10.77 -35.21
N TYR A 408 21.65 -10.37 -36.38
CA TYR A 408 21.40 -8.97 -36.70
C TYR A 408 20.08 -8.50 -36.09
N PHE A 409 19.00 -9.28 -36.21
CA PHE A 409 17.70 -9.02 -35.58
C PHE A 409 17.83 -8.85 -34.05
N ALA A 410 18.58 -9.73 -33.39
CA ALA A 410 18.93 -9.66 -31.96
C ALA A 410 19.56 -8.33 -31.49
N THR A 411 20.09 -7.50 -32.40
CA THR A 411 20.75 -6.23 -32.09
C THR A 411 20.24 -5.02 -32.89
N GLN A 412 19.40 -5.26 -33.90
CA GLN A 412 18.74 -4.30 -34.79
C GLN A 412 17.33 -4.84 -35.13
N PRO A 413 16.44 -5.00 -34.12
CA PRO A 413 15.09 -5.53 -34.34
C PRO A 413 14.22 -4.54 -35.13
N PHE A 414 13.22 -5.10 -35.81
CA PHE A 414 12.15 -4.35 -36.48
C PHE A 414 10.86 -5.19 -36.43
N GLY A 415 9.71 -4.53 -36.44
CA GLY A 415 8.42 -5.22 -36.29
C GLY A 415 7.25 -4.48 -36.92
N THR A 416 6.10 -4.51 -36.24
CA THR A 416 4.87 -3.78 -36.62
C THR A 416 4.48 -2.71 -35.59
N GLY A 417 5.21 -2.64 -34.47
CA GLY A 417 4.84 -1.96 -33.24
C GLY A 417 4.90 -0.44 -33.28
N ILE A 418 4.86 0.16 -32.09
CA ILE A 418 4.78 1.62 -31.90
C ILE A 418 6.06 2.30 -32.40
N PHE A 419 7.22 1.70 -32.17
CA PHE A 419 8.52 2.29 -32.46
C PHE A 419 9.35 1.48 -33.46
N GLN A 420 10.14 2.18 -34.26
CA GLN A 420 11.33 1.63 -34.91
C GLN A 420 12.53 1.73 -33.96
N PHE A 421 13.46 0.78 -34.07
CA PHE A 421 14.75 0.87 -33.39
C PHE A 421 15.58 2.04 -33.94
N GLY A 422 15.87 3.04 -33.10
CA GLY A 422 16.55 4.27 -33.52
C GLY A 422 18.08 4.18 -33.44
N SER A 423 18.61 4.03 -32.22
CA SER A 423 20.06 3.87 -31.98
C SER A 423 20.36 3.33 -30.58
N HIS A 424 21.50 2.67 -30.42
CA HIS A 424 21.95 2.16 -29.12
C HIS A 424 23.45 2.44 -28.90
N PHE A 425 23.78 2.78 -27.66
CA PHE A 425 25.12 3.04 -27.15
C PHE A 425 25.34 2.17 -25.91
N PRO A 426 26.09 1.05 -26.00
CA PRO A 426 26.21 0.06 -24.93
C PRO A 426 26.67 0.67 -23.59
N GLY A 427 25.92 0.37 -22.53
CA GLY A 427 26.13 0.90 -21.18
C GLY A 427 25.89 2.40 -21.05
N VAL A 428 25.10 3.01 -21.94
CA VAL A 428 24.76 4.45 -21.91
C VAL A 428 23.28 4.68 -22.20
N GLU A 429 22.81 4.42 -23.43
CA GLU A 429 21.41 4.65 -23.80
C GLU A 429 20.94 3.84 -25.03
N THR A 430 19.63 3.63 -25.12
CA THR A 430 18.91 3.13 -26.30
C THR A 430 17.79 4.11 -26.65
N ILE A 431 17.60 4.41 -27.93
CA ILE A 431 16.57 5.32 -28.43
C ILE A 431 15.66 4.55 -29.39
N LEU A 432 14.36 4.57 -29.12
CA LEU A 432 13.30 4.09 -30.02
C LEU A 432 12.52 5.29 -30.57
N THR A 433 12.08 5.23 -31.82
CA THR A 433 11.39 6.35 -32.50
C THR A 433 10.05 5.91 -33.10
N LEU A 434 8.99 6.66 -32.78
CA LEU A 434 7.60 6.43 -33.15
C LEU A 434 7.42 6.24 -34.66
N ASP A 435 6.92 5.08 -35.10
CA ASP A 435 6.69 4.85 -36.52
C ASP A 435 5.38 5.49 -37.00
N ARG A 436 5.49 6.74 -37.43
CA ARG A 436 4.39 7.50 -38.06
C ARG A 436 3.96 6.96 -39.45
N ASN A 437 4.51 5.83 -39.90
CA ASN A 437 4.07 5.06 -41.07
C ASN A 437 3.40 3.72 -40.69
N GLY A 438 3.45 3.31 -39.42
CA GLY A 438 2.89 2.06 -38.93
C GLY A 438 1.35 2.04 -38.95
N TRP A 439 0.77 0.84 -38.87
CA TRP A 439 -0.69 0.61 -38.96
C TRP A 439 -1.52 1.38 -37.93
N ARG A 440 -0.91 1.70 -36.79
CA ARG A 440 -1.45 2.52 -35.69
C ARG A 440 -1.81 3.96 -36.11
N PHE A 441 -1.35 4.40 -37.29
CA PHE A 441 -1.72 5.68 -37.91
C PHE A 441 -2.70 5.56 -39.10
N ASP A 442 -3.18 4.37 -39.45
CA ASP A 442 -4.22 4.19 -40.48
C ASP A 442 -5.64 4.18 -39.86
N PRO A 443 -6.51 5.16 -40.16
CA PRO A 443 -7.91 5.14 -39.74
C PRO A 443 -8.72 3.99 -40.33
N ALA A 444 -8.27 3.33 -41.40
CA ALA A 444 -8.94 2.15 -41.96
C ALA A 444 -8.83 0.91 -41.05
N ILE A 445 -7.79 0.84 -40.22
CA ILE A 445 -7.57 -0.25 -39.25
C ILE A 445 -8.04 0.22 -37.86
N THR A 446 -7.55 1.37 -37.39
CA THR A 446 -7.82 1.88 -36.03
C THR A 446 -9.25 2.36 -35.76
N SER A 447 -10.15 2.33 -36.78
CA SER A 447 -11.58 2.57 -36.59
C SER A 447 -12.43 1.30 -36.43
N ASP A 448 -11.82 0.12 -36.39
CA ASP A 448 -12.49 -1.12 -36.01
C ASP A 448 -12.95 -1.07 -34.54
N PRO A 449 -14.26 -1.22 -34.24
CA PRO A 449 -14.76 -1.30 -32.88
C PRO A 449 -14.17 -2.44 -32.04
N GLU A 450 -13.67 -3.53 -32.65
CA GLU A 450 -13.07 -4.65 -31.91
C GLU A 450 -11.69 -4.32 -31.31
N LEU A 451 -10.99 -3.30 -31.83
CA LEU A 451 -9.76 -2.80 -31.22
C LEU A 451 -10.00 -1.87 -30.02
N ASP A 452 -11.16 -1.20 -29.96
CA ASP A 452 -11.43 -0.05 -29.06
C ASP A 452 -10.25 0.93 -28.95
N PHE A 453 -9.61 1.21 -30.10
CA PHE A 453 -8.26 1.76 -30.19
C PHE A 453 -8.11 3.11 -29.46
N TYR A 454 -9.14 3.95 -29.47
CA TYR A 454 -9.13 5.25 -28.79
C TYR A 454 -8.99 5.11 -27.27
N ASN A 455 -9.73 4.19 -26.64
CA ASN A 455 -9.72 4.03 -25.19
C ASN A 455 -8.40 3.38 -24.72
N ARG A 456 -7.83 2.46 -25.51
CA ARG A 456 -6.52 1.85 -25.19
C ARG A 456 -5.34 2.75 -25.52
N PHE A 457 -5.17 3.18 -26.77
CA PHE A 457 -3.96 3.86 -27.25
C PHE A 457 -4.08 5.38 -27.42
N GLY A 458 -5.28 5.96 -27.58
CA GLY A 458 -5.43 7.40 -27.88
C GLY A 458 -5.07 7.80 -29.32
N PHE A 459 -5.03 9.11 -29.60
CA PHE A 459 -4.75 9.65 -30.95
C PHE A 459 -3.92 10.96 -30.97
N ASP A 460 -3.36 11.39 -29.84
CA ASP A 460 -2.65 12.66 -29.72
C ASP A 460 -1.18 12.55 -30.20
N TRP A 461 -0.52 11.42 -29.91
CA TRP A 461 0.79 11.03 -30.46
C TRP A 461 1.85 12.16 -30.44
N ALA A 462 1.96 12.88 -29.32
CA ALA A 462 2.81 14.08 -29.22
C ALA A 462 4.31 13.75 -29.09
N ILE A 463 4.64 12.63 -28.43
CA ILE A 463 6.02 12.21 -28.16
C ILE A 463 6.53 11.30 -29.30
N ASP A 464 7.64 11.69 -29.93
CA ASP A 464 8.28 10.96 -31.03
C ASP A 464 9.29 9.91 -30.56
N ASN A 465 10.06 10.14 -29.49
CA ASN A 465 11.16 9.26 -29.07
C ASN A 465 10.99 8.74 -27.64
N LEU A 466 11.33 7.46 -27.42
CA LEU A 466 11.62 6.90 -26.10
C LEU A 466 13.13 6.73 -25.96
N ARG A 467 13.73 7.39 -24.96
CA ARG A 467 15.16 7.34 -24.63
C ARG A 467 15.34 6.58 -23.32
N ILE A 468 15.91 5.39 -23.39
CA ILE A 468 16.16 4.52 -22.23
C ILE A 468 17.63 4.66 -21.84
N ARG A 469 17.93 5.06 -20.60
CA ARG A 469 19.29 5.34 -20.10
C ARG A 469 19.76 4.28 -19.11
N VAL A 470 20.92 3.68 -19.36
CA VAL A 470 21.46 2.59 -18.52
C VAL A 470 22.11 3.17 -17.26
N MET A 471 21.44 3.00 -16.12
CA MET A 471 21.73 3.65 -14.84
C MET A 471 21.50 2.66 -13.68
N PRO A 472 22.49 1.79 -13.37
CA PRO A 472 22.33 0.71 -12.39
C PRO A 472 22.16 1.19 -10.95
N ASP A 473 22.83 2.29 -10.61
CA ASP A 473 22.80 2.88 -9.28
C ASP A 473 21.49 3.64 -9.04
N GLN A 474 20.73 3.26 -8.00
CA GLN A 474 19.42 3.87 -7.70
C GLN A 474 19.54 5.34 -7.33
N TYR A 475 20.51 5.72 -6.50
CA TYR A 475 20.70 7.10 -6.08
C TYR A 475 20.99 8.00 -7.30
N MET A 476 21.77 7.53 -8.28
CA MET A 476 21.95 8.29 -9.54
C MET A 476 20.70 8.32 -10.43
N ARG A 477 19.79 7.33 -10.37
CA ARG A 477 18.49 7.44 -11.06
C ARG A 477 17.62 8.52 -10.42
N GLU A 478 17.57 8.56 -9.10
CA GLU A 478 16.84 9.59 -8.36
C GLU A 478 17.43 10.98 -8.60
N GLU A 479 18.76 11.15 -8.41
CA GLU A 479 19.47 12.42 -8.63
C GLU A 479 19.21 12.97 -10.04
N GLU A 480 19.25 12.13 -11.08
CA GLU A 480 19.00 12.58 -12.46
C GLU A 480 17.52 12.68 -12.86
N PHE A 481 16.60 12.06 -12.10
CA PHE A 481 15.17 12.30 -12.20
C PHE A 481 14.82 13.70 -11.63
N TYR A 482 15.30 14.05 -10.43
CA TYR A 482 15.15 15.41 -9.89
C TYR A 482 15.82 16.45 -10.81
N ASN A 483 17.04 16.19 -11.31
CA ASN A 483 17.67 17.12 -12.27
C ASN A 483 16.93 17.21 -13.63
N GLY A 484 15.88 16.41 -13.86
CA GLY A 484 15.07 16.41 -15.07
C GLY A 484 15.81 15.93 -16.32
N TRP A 485 16.85 15.11 -16.14
CA TRP A 485 17.54 14.41 -17.24
C TRP A 485 16.96 13.00 -17.45
N ILE A 486 15.93 12.66 -16.66
CA ILE A 486 15.08 11.48 -16.72
C ILE A 486 13.66 11.95 -16.40
N ASP A 487 12.68 11.46 -17.14
CA ASP A 487 11.30 11.94 -17.16
C ASP A 487 10.34 11.04 -16.35
N MET A 488 10.79 9.83 -15.97
CA MET A 488 10.07 8.84 -15.15
C MET A 488 11.05 8.02 -14.29
N ILE A 489 10.64 7.55 -13.11
CA ILE A 489 11.38 6.59 -12.29
C ILE A 489 10.44 5.57 -11.65
N ASP A 490 10.82 4.28 -11.67
CA ASP A 490 10.06 3.15 -11.11
C ASP A 490 10.76 2.53 -9.89
N GLN A 491 10.09 1.57 -9.24
CA GLN A 491 10.57 0.83 -8.06
C GLN A 491 10.82 1.70 -6.82
N ILE A 492 10.10 2.81 -6.69
CA ILE A 492 10.05 3.62 -5.48
C ILE A 492 9.55 2.73 -4.32
N SER A 493 10.28 2.67 -3.21
CA SER A 493 9.87 1.93 -2.01
C SER A 493 8.77 2.69 -1.23
N PRO A 494 7.94 2.05 -0.38
CA PRO A 494 6.93 2.76 0.42
C PRO A 494 7.50 3.88 1.30
N GLU A 495 8.64 3.65 1.95
CA GLU A 495 9.36 4.68 2.72
C GLU A 495 10.01 5.76 1.83
N GLU A 496 10.01 5.56 0.50
CA GLU A 496 10.41 6.53 -0.51
C GLU A 496 9.24 7.07 -1.35
N LEU A 497 7.99 6.64 -1.13
CA LEU A 497 6.81 7.38 -1.63
C LEU A 497 6.74 8.72 -0.96
N TRP A 498 7.15 8.73 0.30
CA TRP A 498 7.57 9.92 1.01
C TRP A 498 8.48 10.86 0.15
N LYS A 499 9.14 10.45 -0.93
CA LYS A 499 9.91 11.30 -1.86
C LYS A 499 9.11 11.80 -3.08
N TYR A 500 7.82 11.46 -3.24
CA TYR A 500 7.07 11.68 -4.49
C TYR A 500 5.59 12.21 -4.60
N ASP A 501 4.56 12.62 -3.78
CA ASP A 501 3.97 12.96 -2.41
C ASP A 501 3.74 14.38 -1.62
N TYR A 502 4.56 15.46 -1.62
CA TYR A 502 4.20 16.96 -1.79
C TYR A 502 4.76 17.90 -3.04
N THR A 503 4.38 17.92 -4.35
CA THR A 503 5.09 18.53 -5.56
C THR A 503 4.13 19.39 -6.40
N PRO A 504 4.71 20.32 -7.17
CA PRO A 504 4.29 20.80 -8.49
C PRO A 504 4.76 20.13 -9.83
N ASP A 505 5.52 19.04 -9.85
CA ASP A 505 6.43 18.66 -10.94
C ASP A 505 6.52 17.16 -11.29
N PHE A 506 5.98 16.20 -10.52
CA PHE A 506 5.94 14.75 -10.83
C PHE A 506 4.50 14.19 -10.94
N ILE A 507 4.22 12.93 -10.62
CA ILE A 507 2.90 12.28 -10.38
C ILE A 507 3.27 10.87 -9.92
N ILE A 508 2.94 10.50 -8.68
CA ILE A 508 2.92 9.08 -8.31
C ILE A 508 1.75 8.41 -9.01
N GLN A 509 2.01 7.26 -9.61
CA GLN A 509 0.97 6.26 -9.84
C GLN A 509 1.40 4.93 -9.24
N GLN A 510 0.44 4.20 -8.66
CA GLN A 510 0.65 2.90 -8.04
C GLN A 510 -0.05 1.78 -8.83
N ARG A 511 0.43 0.55 -8.71
CA ARG A 511 -0.23 -0.65 -9.23
C ARG A 511 0.08 -1.89 -8.40
N ASN A 512 -0.87 -2.81 -8.35
CA ASN A 512 -0.68 -4.14 -7.77
C ASN A 512 0.44 -4.90 -8.51
N GLN A 513 1.44 -5.42 -7.77
CA GLN A 513 2.44 -6.34 -8.32
C GLN A 513 1.80 -7.67 -8.76
N ASP A 514 2.41 -8.36 -9.72
CA ASP A 514 1.96 -9.67 -10.20
C ASP A 514 2.35 -10.84 -9.28
N SER A 515 2.20 -10.63 -7.96
CA SER A 515 2.53 -11.60 -6.92
C SER A 515 1.60 -11.50 -5.71
N ILE A 516 1.67 -12.50 -4.83
CA ILE A 516 0.99 -12.50 -3.52
C ILE A 516 1.96 -12.93 -2.43
N LEU A 517 2.08 -12.13 -1.36
CA LEU A 517 2.78 -12.49 -0.12
C LEU A 517 1.84 -13.31 0.77
N PHE A 518 2.35 -14.38 1.39
CA PHE A 518 1.54 -15.28 2.22
C PHE A 518 2.36 -16.00 3.30
N TYR A 519 1.69 -16.42 4.37
CA TYR A 519 2.21 -17.36 5.36
C TYR A 519 1.82 -18.79 4.98
N GLY A 520 2.76 -19.57 4.43
CA GLY A 520 2.52 -20.93 3.93
C GLY A 520 2.72 -22.01 5.00
N PHE A 521 1.83 -23.01 5.03
CA PHE A 521 1.89 -24.12 5.98
C PHE A 521 2.43 -25.42 5.35
N ASN A 522 3.34 -26.14 6.01
CA ASN A 522 3.74 -27.48 5.58
C ASN A 522 2.78 -28.54 6.16
N MET A 523 1.99 -29.15 5.27
CA MET A 523 0.92 -30.10 5.61
C MET A 523 1.34 -31.58 5.41
N ARG A 524 2.60 -31.85 5.05
CA ARG A 524 3.07 -33.21 4.71
C ARG A 524 3.23 -34.10 5.93
N GLU A 525 2.48 -35.21 5.99
CA GLU A 525 2.46 -36.18 7.09
C GLU A 525 3.84 -36.58 7.66
N THR A 526 4.88 -36.59 6.82
CA THR A 526 6.25 -37.00 7.16
C THR A 526 6.95 -36.11 8.19
N ARG A 527 6.49 -34.88 8.44
CA ARG A 527 7.14 -33.97 9.39
C ARG A 527 6.69 -34.17 10.84
N GLY A 528 5.47 -34.66 11.06
CA GLY A 528 4.86 -34.74 12.39
C GLY A 528 4.43 -33.39 12.96
N THR A 529 4.19 -32.37 12.12
CA THR A 529 3.74 -31.04 12.60
C THR A 529 2.32 -31.12 13.17
N PRO A 530 1.88 -30.11 13.93
CA PRO A 530 0.45 -29.96 14.25
C PRO A 530 -0.38 -29.62 13.00
N MET A 531 0.22 -28.88 12.04
CA MET A 531 -0.43 -28.34 10.84
C MET A 531 -0.95 -29.40 9.88
N GLN A 532 -0.30 -30.56 9.82
CA GLN A 532 -0.69 -31.73 9.01
C GLN A 532 -1.79 -32.62 9.65
N SER A 533 -2.28 -32.29 10.84
CA SER A 533 -3.01 -33.27 11.67
C SER A 533 -4.44 -33.54 11.17
N MET A 534 -4.61 -34.65 10.44
CA MET A 534 -5.89 -35.16 9.94
C MET A 534 -6.78 -35.83 11.02
N ASP A 535 -6.34 -35.89 12.27
CA ASP A 535 -7.21 -36.22 13.41
C ASP A 535 -8.42 -35.26 13.45
N PRO A 536 -9.67 -35.75 13.64
CA PRO A 536 -10.80 -34.88 13.94
C PRO A 536 -10.59 -34.07 15.22
N CYS A 537 -11.09 -32.84 15.22
CA CYS A 537 -11.10 -31.96 16.39
C CYS A 537 -11.97 -32.55 17.53
N PRO A 538 -11.47 -32.64 18.78
CA PRO A 538 -12.28 -33.10 19.91
C PRO A 538 -13.52 -32.25 20.19
N GLY A 539 -13.47 -30.94 19.91
CA GLY A 539 -14.60 -30.02 20.06
C GLY A 539 -15.63 -30.08 18.92
N ASP A 540 -15.17 -30.36 17.69
CA ASP A 540 -16.02 -30.53 16.51
C ASP A 540 -15.42 -31.60 15.56
N PRO A 541 -16.02 -32.80 15.46
CA PRO A 541 -15.47 -33.87 14.63
C PRO A 541 -15.65 -33.66 13.12
N THR A 542 -16.24 -32.54 12.67
CA THR A 542 -16.36 -32.21 11.24
C THR A 542 -15.12 -31.53 10.67
N ILE A 543 -14.31 -30.87 11.50
CA ILE A 543 -13.01 -30.30 11.10
C ILE A 543 -11.83 -31.09 11.65
N THR A 544 -10.67 -30.96 11.01
CA THR A 544 -9.42 -31.60 11.47
C THR A 544 -8.64 -30.66 12.40
N LYS A 545 -7.84 -31.22 13.31
CA LYS A 545 -6.95 -30.44 14.19
C LYS A 545 -5.99 -29.56 13.39
N GLY A 546 -5.45 -30.08 12.28
CA GLY A 546 -4.59 -29.31 11.39
C GLY A 546 -5.31 -28.10 10.81
N LEU A 547 -6.52 -28.27 10.29
CA LEU A 547 -7.34 -27.16 9.77
C LEU A 547 -7.67 -26.14 10.86
N ALA A 548 -8.05 -26.60 12.06
CA ALA A 548 -8.32 -25.72 13.18
C ALA A 548 -7.08 -24.89 13.58
N ILE A 549 -5.88 -25.48 13.62
CA ILE A 549 -4.65 -24.71 13.93
C ILE A 549 -4.32 -23.73 12.79
N ARG A 550 -4.53 -24.10 11.52
CA ARG A 550 -4.37 -23.18 10.37
C ARG A 550 -5.34 -21.99 10.47
N LYS A 551 -6.62 -22.24 10.81
CA LYS A 551 -7.62 -21.18 11.08
C LYS A 551 -7.27 -20.34 12.31
N ALA A 552 -6.74 -20.96 13.36
CA ALA A 552 -6.30 -20.25 14.56
C ALA A 552 -5.14 -19.29 14.28
N ILE A 553 -4.16 -19.72 13.48
CA ILE A 553 -3.05 -18.87 13.04
C ILE A 553 -3.57 -17.74 12.15
N ALA A 554 -4.46 -18.04 11.19
CA ALA A 554 -5.05 -17.01 10.33
C ALA A 554 -5.80 -15.94 11.13
N TYR A 555 -6.67 -16.33 12.07
CA TYR A 555 -7.36 -15.37 12.96
C TYR A 555 -6.43 -14.67 13.97
N ALA A 556 -5.23 -15.20 14.24
CA ALA A 556 -4.25 -14.56 15.11
C ALA A 556 -3.33 -13.58 14.37
N THR A 557 -3.14 -13.70 13.05
CA THR A 557 -2.25 -12.82 12.29
C THR A 557 -2.86 -11.41 12.13
N ASN A 558 -2.27 -10.39 12.76
CA ASN A 558 -2.76 -9.02 12.59
C ASN A 558 -2.25 -8.35 11.31
N LEU A 559 -2.84 -8.70 10.16
CA LEU A 559 -2.43 -8.19 8.85
C LEU A 559 -2.58 -6.67 8.68
N ALA A 560 -3.53 -6.02 9.36
CA ALA A 560 -3.70 -4.56 9.31
C ALA A 560 -2.55 -3.85 10.02
N LYS A 561 -2.28 -4.22 11.29
CA LYS A 561 -1.15 -3.71 12.06
C LYS A 561 0.19 -4.02 11.40
N GLN A 562 0.35 -5.21 10.82
CA GLN A 562 1.54 -5.56 10.05
C GLN A 562 1.66 -4.71 8.77
N ASN A 563 0.55 -4.23 8.18
CA ASN A 563 0.60 -3.31 7.05
C ASN A 563 1.16 -1.95 7.47
N GLU A 564 0.58 -1.37 8.52
CA GLU A 564 0.99 -0.12 9.14
C GLU A 564 2.47 -0.17 9.58
N GLU A 565 2.89 -1.21 10.32
CA GLU A 565 4.24 -1.34 10.89
C GLU A 565 5.33 -1.87 9.93
N GLN A 566 5.00 -2.32 8.71
CA GLN A 566 6.00 -2.87 7.76
C GLN A 566 5.99 -2.25 6.36
N TYR A 567 4.87 -1.71 5.90
CA TYR A 567 4.70 -1.18 4.54
C TYR A 567 4.01 0.19 4.53
N GLU A 568 4.07 0.94 5.64
CA GLU A 568 3.42 2.25 5.83
C GLU A 568 1.91 2.25 5.51
N GLY A 569 1.23 1.11 5.73
CA GLY A 569 -0.19 0.92 5.40
C GLY A 569 -0.50 0.75 3.90
N THR A 570 0.50 0.86 3.03
CA THR A 570 0.31 1.04 1.58
C THR A 570 -0.01 -0.23 0.79
N TYR A 571 0.33 -1.42 1.30
CA TYR A 571 0.05 -2.68 0.60
C TYR A 571 -1.42 -3.09 0.72
N GLU A 572 -1.97 -3.75 -0.30
CA GLU A 572 -3.35 -4.24 -0.24
C GLU A 572 -3.41 -5.57 0.52
N ILE A 573 -4.23 -5.68 1.56
CA ILE A 573 -4.39 -6.94 2.31
C ILE A 573 -5.04 -8.00 1.40
N ALA A 574 -4.27 -9.00 1.02
CA ALA A 574 -4.76 -10.12 0.21
C ALA A 574 -5.72 -10.97 1.04
N ASN A 575 -6.82 -11.43 0.43
CA ASN A 575 -7.81 -12.30 1.06
C ASN A 575 -8.03 -13.61 0.28
N HIS A 576 -7.33 -13.79 -0.84
CA HIS A 576 -7.54 -14.85 -1.82
C HIS A 576 -6.31 -15.76 -1.91
N PRO A 577 -6.46 -17.05 -2.26
CA PRO A 577 -5.32 -17.95 -2.51
C PRO A 577 -4.65 -17.72 -3.88
N ILE A 578 -4.97 -16.63 -4.58
CA ILE A 578 -4.46 -16.25 -5.91
C ILE A 578 -4.11 -14.75 -5.94
N LYS A 579 -3.24 -14.32 -6.87
CA LYS A 579 -2.77 -12.93 -6.96
C LYS A 579 -3.87 -11.97 -7.40
N ALA A 580 -3.90 -10.75 -6.86
CA ALA A 580 -4.98 -9.80 -7.14
C ALA A 580 -5.03 -9.31 -8.61
N THR A 581 -3.93 -9.42 -9.35
CA THR A 581 -3.89 -9.14 -10.80
C THR A 581 -4.76 -10.08 -11.64
N HIS A 582 -5.32 -11.16 -11.06
CA HIS A 582 -6.35 -11.97 -11.72
C HIS A 582 -7.75 -11.32 -11.72
N GLY A 583 -7.96 -10.17 -11.08
CA GLY A 583 -9.12 -9.30 -11.30
C GLY A 583 -10.49 -10.00 -11.17
N ARG A 584 -11.20 -10.19 -12.29
CA ARG A 584 -12.53 -10.86 -12.36
C ARG A 584 -12.58 -12.24 -11.70
N TRP A 585 -11.43 -12.92 -11.64
CA TRP A 585 -11.30 -14.26 -11.09
C TRP A 585 -11.34 -14.29 -9.56
N LEU A 586 -11.10 -13.16 -8.89
CA LEU A 586 -11.16 -13.06 -7.44
C LEU A 586 -12.60 -13.25 -6.93
N SER A 587 -12.80 -14.13 -5.95
CA SER A 587 -14.11 -14.30 -5.32
C SER A 587 -14.47 -13.04 -4.49
N PRO A 588 -15.61 -12.36 -4.76
CA PRO A 588 -16.04 -11.21 -3.96
C PRO A 588 -16.51 -11.64 -2.56
N ASP A 589 -17.01 -12.87 -2.46
CA ASP A 589 -17.51 -13.50 -1.23
C ASP A 589 -16.48 -14.53 -0.69
N VAL A 590 -15.17 -14.25 -0.78
CA VAL A 590 -14.13 -15.13 -0.22
C VAL A 590 -14.16 -15.14 1.31
N ASN A 591 -14.01 -16.30 1.95
CA ASN A 591 -13.89 -16.40 3.41
C ASN A 591 -12.61 -15.70 3.91
N LYS A 592 -12.81 -14.71 4.78
CA LYS A 592 -11.75 -13.84 5.33
C LYS A 592 -11.40 -14.21 6.77
N TYR A 593 -10.13 -13.99 7.11
CA TYR A 593 -9.58 -14.20 8.45
C TYR A 593 -9.18 -12.86 9.09
N GLU A 594 -10.17 -11.99 9.28
CA GLU A 594 -10.00 -10.72 10.01
C GLU A 594 -9.50 -10.96 11.43
N TYR A 595 -8.50 -10.20 11.87
CA TYR A 595 -7.79 -10.42 13.15
C TYR A 595 -8.75 -10.52 14.35
N ASN A 596 -8.76 -11.67 15.00
CA ASN A 596 -9.68 -12.00 16.07
C ASN A 596 -9.11 -13.08 17.01
N LEU A 597 -8.44 -12.63 18.07
CA LEU A 597 -7.85 -13.50 19.10
C LEU A 597 -8.85 -14.48 19.73
N GLU A 598 -10.13 -14.13 19.86
CA GLU A 598 -11.14 -15.04 20.44
C GLU A 598 -11.54 -16.15 19.48
N MET A 599 -11.65 -15.87 18.18
CA MET A 599 -11.78 -16.92 17.15
C MET A 599 -10.53 -17.79 17.09
N ALA A 600 -9.33 -17.21 17.23
CA ALA A 600 -8.09 -17.96 17.26
C ALA A 600 -8.00 -18.92 18.47
N LYS A 601 -8.34 -18.44 19.68
CA LYS A 601 -8.48 -19.26 20.90
C LYS A 601 -9.55 -20.35 20.74
N TYR A 602 -10.70 -20.01 20.15
CA TYR A 602 -11.77 -20.97 19.87
C TYR A 602 -11.28 -22.12 18.99
N TYR A 603 -10.61 -21.85 17.88
CA TYR A 603 -10.07 -22.92 17.02
C TYR A 603 -8.95 -23.73 17.69
N MET A 604 -8.10 -23.12 18.53
CA MET A 604 -7.15 -23.88 19.37
C MET A 604 -7.87 -24.83 20.34
N SER A 605 -8.96 -24.39 20.97
CA SER A 605 -9.78 -25.24 21.84
C SER A 605 -10.45 -26.38 21.08
N LEU A 606 -10.95 -26.15 19.85
CA LEU A 606 -11.49 -27.20 18.99
C LEU A 606 -10.43 -28.26 18.64
N ALA A 607 -9.18 -27.84 18.38
CA ALA A 607 -8.05 -28.74 18.14
C ALA A 607 -7.67 -29.61 19.37
N GLY A 608 -8.19 -29.29 20.55
CA GLY A 608 -7.90 -29.98 21.80
C GLY A 608 -6.70 -29.41 22.56
N TYR A 609 -6.26 -28.19 22.21
CA TYR A 609 -5.36 -27.42 23.06
C TYR A 609 -6.21 -26.67 24.08
N ASP A 610 -6.30 -27.24 25.28
CA ASP A 610 -7.08 -26.64 26.35
C ASP A 610 -6.45 -25.31 26.78
N MET A 611 -7.18 -24.23 26.48
CA MET A 611 -6.81 -22.86 26.81
C MET A 611 -7.36 -22.56 28.23
N GLU A 612 -6.89 -23.31 29.23
CA GLU A 612 -7.11 -22.99 30.65
C GLU A 612 -6.44 -21.64 30.99
N PHE A 613 -7.18 -20.55 30.78
CA PHE A 613 -6.82 -19.20 31.19
C PHE A 613 -7.84 -18.70 32.22
N ASP A 614 -7.58 -19.05 33.48
CA ASP A 614 -7.10 -18.07 34.44
C ASP A 614 -7.11 -16.61 33.90
N THR A 615 -8.20 -15.88 34.14
CA THR A 615 -8.34 -14.50 33.63
C THR A 615 -7.72 -13.41 34.51
N ASP A 616 -7.20 -13.73 35.70
CA ASP A 616 -6.54 -12.75 36.60
C ASP A 616 -5.10 -13.10 37.04
N GLY A 617 -4.61 -14.31 36.73
CA GLY A 617 -3.23 -14.76 36.91
C GLY A 617 -2.96 -15.51 38.22
N ASP A 618 -3.98 -16.08 38.88
CA ASP A 618 -3.85 -16.76 40.18
C ASP A 618 -3.48 -18.26 40.09
N GLY A 619 -3.67 -18.89 38.93
CA GLY A 619 -3.32 -20.28 38.63
C GLY A 619 -4.43 -21.33 38.68
N TYR A 620 -5.71 -20.96 38.56
CA TYR A 620 -6.85 -21.90 38.40
C TYR A 620 -7.65 -21.69 37.10
N SER A 621 -8.55 -22.63 36.77
CA SER A 621 -9.33 -22.64 35.52
C SER A 621 -10.78 -22.14 35.70
N ASP A 622 -11.22 -21.17 34.89
CA ASP A 622 -12.49 -20.44 35.05
C ASP A 622 -13.80 -21.19 34.63
N PHE A 623 -13.79 -22.52 34.50
CA PHE A 623 -14.98 -23.32 34.14
C PHE A 623 -15.55 -24.15 35.32
N GLU A 624 -16.72 -23.76 35.85
CA GLU A 624 -17.65 -24.68 36.54
C GLU A 624 -18.92 -24.93 35.68
N GLU A 625 -19.35 -26.20 35.59
CA GLU A 625 -20.45 -26.63 34.71
C GLU A 625 -21.83 -26.10 35.16
N GLU A 626 -22.64 -25.59 34.21
CA GLU A 626 -24.09 -25.49 34.43
C GLU A 626 -24.72 -26.89 34.56
N ASN A 627 -25.39 -27.19 35.68
CA ASN A 627 -26.32 -28.32 35.72
C ASN A 627 -27.58 -28.16 36.60
N ILE A 628 -28.47 -27.26 36.14
CA ILE A 628 -29.95 -27.32 36.15
C ILE A 628 -30.73 -27.49 37.49
N TYR A 629 -31.85 -26.75 37.57
CA TYR A 629 -33.07 -26.92 38.40
C TYR A 629 -33.15 -26.17 39.75
N ASP A 630 -34.25 -25.48 40.11
CA ASP A 630 -35.35 -24.84 39.35
C ASP A 630 -36.24 -24.02 40.33
N THR A 631 -36.86 -22.90 39.92
CA THR A 631 -38.07 -22.23 40.54
C THR A 631 -38.06 -21.84 42.05
N ASP A 632 -38.67 -20.75 42.57
CA ASP A 632 -39.44 -19.57 42.08
C ASP A 632 -39.49 -18.51 43.26
N PRO A 633 -40.25 -17.39 43.30
CA PRO A 633 -39.66 -16.08 43.01
C PRO A 633 -39.98 -15.00 44.07
N PHE A 634 -39.75 -15.27 45.36
CA PHE A 634 -39.81 -14.24 46.42
C PHE A 634 -38.53 -14.29 47.26
N ASP A 635 -37.60 -13.35 47.06
CA ASP A 635 -37.64 -11.99 47.64
C ASP A 635 -37.53 -12.03 49.17
N GLN A 636 -36.46 -11.43 49.72
CA GLN A 636 -36.53 -10.33 50.69
C GLN A 636 -35.15 -10.05 51.38
N TRP A 637 -34.44 -9.02 50.90
CA TRP A 637 -33.60 -8.01 51.63
C TRP A 637 -32.61 -8.45 52.75
N SER A 638 -31.40 -7.90 52.90
CA SER A 638 -30.70 -6.85 52.13
C SER A 638 -29.21 -6.75 52.53
N LYS A 639 -28.35 -6.63 51.52
CA LYS A 639 -27.21 -5.70 51.50
C LYS A 639 -27.26 -4.95 50.16
N PRO A 640 -26.70 -3.74 50.06
CA PRO A 640 -26.85 -2.95 48.84
C PRO A 640 -26.18 -3.66 47.67
N LEU A 641 -26.88 -3.74 46.55
CA LEU A 641 -26.21 -3.76 45.26
C LEU A 641 -25.40 -2.46 45.19
N GLY A 642 -24.12 -2.57 44.87
CA GLY A 642 -23.30 -1.40 44.56
C GLY A 642 -23.78 -0.73 43.26
N PRO A 643 -23.13 0.36 42.83
CA PRO A 643 -23.20 0.71 41.42
C PRO A 643 -22.65 -0.48 40.60
N PHE A 644 -23.12 -0.66 39.36
CA PHE A 644 -22.69 -1.77 38.51
C PHE A 644 -21.16 -1.73 38.30
N PHE A 645 -20.64 -0.52 38.14
CA PHE A 645 -19.24 -0.14 38.33
C PHE A 645 -19.18 1.36 38.70
N SER A 646 -18.02 1.85 39.10
CA SER A 646 -17.77 3.29 39.29
C SER A 646 -16.74 3.76 38.27
N ILE A 647 -16.69 5.07 37.99
CA ILE A 647 -15.66 5.70 37.16
C ILE A 647 -15.01 6.88 37.89
N ASP A 648 -13.69 6.99 37.78
CA ASP A 648 -12.86 8.05 38.34
C ASP A 648 -12.51 9.09 37.26
N LEU A 649 -12.92 10.34 37.48
CA LEU A 649 -13.00 11.39 36.46
C LEU A 649 -11.94 12.49 36.60
N LEU A 650 -11.12 12.63 35.56
CA LEU A 650 -9.97 13.54 35.41
C LEU A 650 -10.21 14.65 34.37
N VAL A 651 -9.34 15.67 34.38
CA VAL A 651 -9.67 17.01 33.83
C VAL A 651 -8.41 17.94 33.62
N PRO A 652 -8.41 19.14 32.96
CA PRO A 652 -7.23 20.05 32.85
C PRO A 652 -7.43 21.53 33.24
N ASN A 653 -6.54 22.05 34.08
CA ASN A 653 -6.81 23.02 35.18
C ASN A 653 -7.18 24.46 34.88
N THR A 654 -6.68 25.03 33.80
CA THR A 654 -6.49 26.48 33.64
C THR A 654 -7.77 27.27 33.38
N ASN A 655 -8.96 26.69 33.57
CA ASN A 655 -10.25 27.29 33.26
C ASN A 655 -11.35 26.77 34.22
N PRO A 656 -12.33 27.61 34.61
CA PRO A 656 -13.36 27.26 35.60
C PRO A 656 -14.67 26.71 35.03
N ASP A 657 -15.02 26.99 33.77
CA ASP A 657 -16.24 26.49 33.12
C ASP A 657 -16.14 24.98 33.01
N ARG A 658 -14.97 24.55 32.52
CA ARG A 658 -14.24 23.31 32.83
C ARG A 658 -14.83 22.66 34.12
N VAL A 659 -14.38 23.09 35.31
CA VAL A 659 -14.72 22.47 36.62
C VAL A 659 -16.22 22.44 36.91
N ALA A 660 -16.91 23.57 36.72
CA ALA A 660 -18.28 23.79 37.22
C ALA A 660 -19.27 22.75 36.69
N TRP A 661 -19.03 22.33 35.46
CA TRP A 661 -19.78 21.32 34.75
C TRP A 661 -19.54 19.88 35.28
N ALA A 662 -18.35 19.51 35.79
CA ALA A 662 -18.01 18.13 36.21
C ALA A 662 -18.98 17.55 37.25
N HIS A 663 -19.32 18.41 38.20
CA HIS A 663 -20.30 18.15 39.24
C HIS A 663 -21.71 17.87 38.70
N MET A 664 -22.01 18.16 37.42
CA MET A 664 -23.27 17.81 36.76
C MET A 664 -23.30 16.34 36.31
N ILE A 665 -22.23 15.81 35.69
CA ILE A 665 -22.18 14.39 35.28
C ILE A 665 -22.30 13.47 36.50
N ALA A 666 -21.57 13.77 37.57
CA ALA A 666 -21.65 13.01 38.82
C ALA A 666 -22.99 13.13 39.57
N GLN A 667 -23.88 14.05 39.16
CA GLN A 667 -25.26 14.11 39.64
C GLN A 667 -26.23 13.28 38.79
N GLU A 668 -25.90 12.92 37.55
CA GLU A 668 -26.81 12.26 36.61
C GLU A 668 -26.52 10.76 36.43
N LEU A 669 -25.28 10.34 36.15
CA LEU A 669 -24.95 8.91 35.91
C LEU A 669 -25.32 7.97 37.08
N PRO A 670 -25.24 8.37 38.37
CA PRO A 670 -25.71 7.52 39.47
C PRO A 670 -27.19 7.15 39.42
N LYS A 671 -28.01 7.83 38.61
CA LYS A 671 -29.44 7.51 38.41
C LYS A 671 -29.66 6.28 37.52
N ILE A 672 -28.66 5.86 36.75
CA ILE A 672 -28.67 4.63 35.94
C ILE A 672 -27.75 3.53 36.49
N GLY A 673 -27.13 3.75 37.65
CA GLY A 673 -26.36 2.74 38.38
C GLY A 673 -24.85 2.75 38.16
N ILE A 674 -24.30 3.77 37.49
CA ILE A 674 -22.84 4.01 37.39
C ILE A 674 -22.48 5.14 38.36
N HIS A 675 -21.54 4.90 39.29
CA HIS A 675 -21.09 5.96 40.21
C HIS A 675 -19.91 6.74 39.60
N VAL A 676 -19.69 7.98 40.05
CA VAL A 676 -18.65 8.87 39.52
C VAL A 676 -17.94 9.54 40.68
N ASN A 677 -16.62 9.42 40.75
CA ASN A 677 -15.77 10.22 41.62
C ASN A 677 -15.07 11.29 40.77
N ILE A 678 -14.95 12.52 41.28
CA ILE A 678 -14.32 13.65 40.58
C ILE A 678 -13.00 14.00 41.26
N PHE A 679 -11.96 14.28 40.47
CA PHE A 679 -10.68 14.77 40.95
C PHE A 679 -10.40 16.16 40.37
N ASP A 680 -10.97 17.19 41.01
CA ASP A 680 -10.94 18.58 40.59
C ASP A 680 -10.11 19.49 41.52
N GLU A 681 -8.93 19.03 41.93
CA GLU A 681 -7.87 19.87 42.55
C GLU A 681 -6.45 19.57 42.04
N THR A 682 -6.30 18.61 41.12
CA THR A 682 -5.06 18.28 40.41
C THR A 682 -4.54 19.52 39.65
N GLY A 683 -3.42 20.10 40.07
CA GLY A 683 -2.96 21.41 39.58
C GLY A 683 -2.36 21.37 38.17
N TRP A 684 -1.05 21.61 38.05
CA TRP A 684 -0.25 20.95 37.01
C TRP A 684 0.60 19.89 37.71
N GLU A 685 -0.09 18.98 38.41
CA GLU A 685 0.47 18.26 39.56
C GLU A 685 0.18 16.73 39.62
N GLU A 686 -0.81 16.16 38.90
CA GLU A 686 -0.86 14.68 38.68
C GLU A 686 -1.30 14.06 37.31
N ILE A 687 -1.99 14.70 36.35
CA ILE A 687 -2.54 14.06 35.09
C ILE A 687 -1.67 13.72 33.86
N SER A 688 -0.75 14.55 33.35
CA SER A 688 0.14 14.15 32.23
C SER A 688 0.78 12.75 32.43
N PRO A 689 1.28 12.37 33.62
CA PRO A 689 1.75 11.00 33.95
C PRO A 689 0.72 9.89 33.83
N ARG A 690 -0.55 10.27 33.82
CA ARG A 690 -1.72 9.38 33.75
C ARG A 690 -2.30 9.38 32.33
N THR A 691 -1.75 10.19 31.43
CA THR A 691 -2.18 10.43 30.04
C THR A 691 -0.91 10.48 29.16
N TRP A 692 -0.71 11.47 28.29
CA TRP A 692 0.38 11.53 27.29
C TRP A 692 1.81 11.35 27.83
N GLY A 693 2.06 11.69 29.10
CA GLY A 693 3.37 11.57 29.76
C GLY A 693 3.52 10.32 30.64
N ASN A 694 2.69 9.29 30.46
CA ASN A 694 2.73 8.08 31.28
C ASN A 694 3.99 7.23 31.01
N ALA A 695 4.88 7.16 31.99
CA ALA A 695 6.07 6.31 32.00
C ALA A 695 5.87 4.99 32.78
N GLY A 696 4.64 4.70 33.20
CA GLY A 696 4.21 3.41 33.72
C GLY A 696 3.87 2.41 32.61
N PRO A 697 3.23 1.27 32.94
CA PRO A 697 2.79 0.31 31.94
C PRO A 697 1.65 0.90 31.07
N TYR A 698 1.63 0.45 29.82
CA TYR A 698 0.56 0.68 28.84
C TYR A 698 -0.14 -0.68 28.55
N PRO A 699 -1.48 -0.75 28.34
CA PRO A 699 -2.47 0.33 28.35
C PRO A 699 -2.54 1.10 29.67
N ILE A 700 -2.94 2.36 29.58
CA ILE A 700 -3.17 3.23 30.74
C ILE A 700 -4.29 2.61 31.58
N GLY A 701 -3.93 2.12 32.76
CA GLY A 701 -4.85 1.48 33.71
C GLY A 701 -5.79 2.46 34.40
N THR A 702 -6.52 1.96 35.40
CA THR A 702 -7.50 2.76 36.15
C THR A 702 -6.85 3.88 36.96
N TYR A 703 -7.66 4.82 37.45
CA TYR A 703 -7.16 5.90 38.32
C TYR A 703 -6.38 5.40 39.55
N ALA A 704 -6.78 4.25 40.11
CA ALA A 704 -6.13 3.62 41.26
C ALA A 704 -4.73 3.04 40.94
N GLU A 705 -4.45 2.71 39.68
CA GLU A 705 -3.20 2.11 39.21
C GLU A 705 -2.18 3.17 38.73
N GLY A 706 -2.63 4.42 38.57
CA GLY A 706 -1.82 5.52 38.05
C GLY A 706 -2.27 6.03 36.70
N GLY A 707 -3.36 5.53 36.13
CA GLY A 707 -4.00 6.06 34.92
C GLY A 707 -5.28 6.83 35.22
N TYR A 708 -6.37 6.53 34.52
CA TYR A 708 -7.68 7.17 34.66
C TYR A 708 -8.81 6.35 34.03
N ASP A 709 -10.07 6.65 34.39
CA ASP A 709 -11.24 5.93 33.83
C ASP A 709 -12.05 6.81 32.86
N ALA A 710 -12.13 8.12 33.13
CA ALA A 710 -12.58 9.13 32.18
C ALA A 710 -11.74 10.41 32.32
N PHE A 711 -11.44 11.09 31.22
CA PHE A 711 -10.66 12.33 31.19
C PHE A 711 -11.33 13.33 30.26
N PHE A 712 -11.25 14.61 30.60
CA PHE A 712 -11.68 15.68 29.72
C PHE A 712 -10.50 16.46 29.15
N ILE A 713 -10.46 16.64 27.84
CA ILE A 713 -9.54 17.52 27.11
C ILE A 713 -10.35 18.34 26.08
N GLY A 714 -9.74 19.35 25.46
CA GLY A 714 -10.33 20.04 24.33
C GLY A 714 -9.24 20.54 23.40
N TRP A 715 -9.43 20.30 22.10
CA TRP A 715 -8.44 20.51 21.06
C TRP A 715 -8.66 21.83 20.32
N GLY A 716 -7.57 22.43 19.85
CA GLY A 716 -7.57 23.49 18.85
C GLY A 716 -6.81 22.96 17.64
N TRP A 717 -7.46 22.92 16.49
CA TRP A 717 -6.86 22.49 15.23
C TRP A 717 -6.22 23.68 14.51
N SER A 718 -5.27 23.37 13.64
CA SER A 718 -4.76 24.24 12.57
C SER A 718 -5.86 24.62 11.56
N LYS A 719 -5.56 25.53 10.60
CA LYS A 719 -6.45 25.79 9.44
C LYS A 719 -6.63 24.51 8.61
N GLU A 720 -5.55 23.74 8.59
CA GLU A 720 -5.35 22.40 8.06
C GLU A 720 -5.89 21.36 9.06
N TYR A 721 -6.89 20.55 8.69
CA TYR A 721 -7.55 19.58 9.58
C TYR A 721 -6.81 18.23 9.59
N ASN A 722 -5.99 17.99 10.63
CA ASN A 722 -5.32 16.71 10.85
C ASN A 722 -5.69 16.12 12.23
N PRO A 723 -6.59 15.11 12.28
CA PRO A 723 -7.01 14.45 13.52
C PRO A 723 -6.06 13.36 14.04
N HIS A 724 -4.99 13.00 13.32
CA HIS A 724 -4.13 11.84 13.58
C HIS A 724 -3.60 11.80 15.01
N TYR A 725 -2.91 12.85 15.45
CA TYR A 725 -2.30 12.97 16.80
C TYR A 725 -3.25 12.77 17.99
N VAL A 726 -4.57 12.73 17.77
CA VAL A 726 -5.61 12.72 18.81
C VAL A 726 -6.50 11.48 18.78
N PHE A 727 -6.76 10.92 17.59
CA PHE A 727 -7.73 9.82 17.41
C PHE A 727 -7.18 8.60 16.67
N ASP A 728 -5.97 8.69 16.11
CA ASP A 728 -5.28 7.56 15.48
C ASP A 728 -4.63 6.65 16.53
N SER A 729 -4.79 5.34 16.41
CA SER A 729 -4.29 4.40 17.42
C SER A 729 -2.76 4.29 17.50
N SER A 730 -2.02 4.66 16.45
CA SER A 730 -0.55 4.78 16.49
C SER A 730 -0.08 5.89 17.45
N MET A 731 -0.88 6.95 17.54
CA MET A 731 -0.63 8.16 18.35
C MET A 731 -1.09 8.03 19.80
N ILE A 732 -1.35 6.81 20.28
CA ILE A 732 -1.60 6.58 21.71
C ILE A 732 -0.28 6.77 22.50
N THR A 733 -0.42 7.20 23.76
CA THR A 733 0.67 7.34 24.74
C THR A 733 1.61 6.12 24.76
N PRO A 734 2.94 6.31 24.78
CA PRO A 734 3.68 7.57 24.93
C PRO A 734 4.04 8.27 23.61
N ASN A 735 3.52 7.80 22.47
CA ASN A 735 3.93 8.27 21.14
C ASN A 735 3.27 9.60 20.77
N GLY A 736 2.00 9.78 21.14
CA GLY A 736 1.22 10.98 20.85
C GLY A 736 0.12 11.26 21.88
N ASP A 737 -0.87 12.06 21.45
CA ASP A 737 -1.93 12.63 22.28
C ASP A 737 -3.28 11.88 22.19
N ASN A 738 -3.34 10.70 21.56
CA ASN A 738 -4.47 9.77 21.72
C ASN A 738 -4.38 9.02 23.07
N PHE A 739 -4.20 9.75 24.17
CA PHE A 739 -4.30 9.19 25.51
C PHE A 739 -5.70 8.63 25.82
N TYR A 740 -6.73 8.97 25.01
CA TYR A 740 -8.05 8.32 25.04
C TYR A 740 -7.98 6.80 24.90
N GLN A 741 -6.90 6.27 24.32
CA GLN A 741 -6.76 4.86 23.95
C GLN A 741 -7.83 4.43 22.94
N TYR A 742 -8.27 5.37 22.09
CA TYR A 742 -9.20 5.06 21.03
C TYR A 742 -8.46 4.35 19.90
N SER A 743 -8.96 3.20 19.50
CA SER A 743 -8.59 2.53 18.25
C SER A 743 -9.86 2.08 17.58
N ASN A 744 -10.06 2.54 16.35
CA ASN A 744 -10.96 1.91 15.41
C ASN A 744 -10.22 1.91 14.07
N PRO A 745 -9.89 0.75 13.49
CA PRO A 745 -9.27 0.70 12.16
C PRO A 745 -10.09 1.41 11.07
N GLU A 746 -11.40 1.58 11.22
CA GLU A 746 -12.20 2.44 10.32
C GLU A 746 -11.85 3.93 10.48
N MET A 747 -11.57 4.37 11.71
CA MET A 747 -11.02 5.72 11.99
C MET A 747 -9.59 5.84 11.48
N ASP A 748 -8.71 4.95 11.92
CA ASP A 748 -7.27 5.00 11.63
C ASP A 748 -7.05 5.00 10.11
N ALA A 749 -7.75 4.12 9.37
CA ALA A 749 -7.74 4.13 7.91
C ALA A 749 -8.38 5.39 7.30
N ALA A 750 -9.48 5.93 7.84
CA ALA A 750 -10.08 7.16 7.32
C ALA A 750 -9.20 8.40 7.59
N ILE A 751 -8.42 8.39 8.68
CA ILE A 751 -7.39 9.39 9.01
C ILE A 751 -6.19 9.25 8.10
N GLY A 752 -5.70 8.03 7.84
CA GLY A 752 -4.68 7.74 6.82
C GLY A 752 -5.11 8.25 5.45
N ASN A 753 -6.28 7.81 4.97
CA ASN A 753 -6.85 8.26 3.70
C ASN A 753 -7.07 9.80 3.65
N LEU A 754 -7.48 10.45 4.74
CA LEU A 754 -7.55 11.92 4.80
C LEU A 754 -6.15 12.54 4.67
N THR A 755 -5.17 11.97 5.35
CA THR A 755 -3.76 12.40 5.32
C THR A 755 -3.18 12.19 3.92
N GLU A 756 -3.44 11.08 3.24
CA GLU A 756 -2.96 10.81 1.88
C GLU A 756 -3.71 11.62 0.79
N SER A 757 -4.88 12.20 1.10
CA SER A 757 -5.76 12.88 0.13
C SER A 757 -5.31 14.30 -0.23
N PHE A 758 -4.40 14.41 -1.21
CA PHE A 758 -3.98 15.69 -1.81
C PHE A 758 -5.09 16.42 -2.60
N MET A 759 -6.10 15.71 -3.11
CA MET A 759 -7.19 16.29 -3.91
C MET A 759 -8.37 16.76 -3.04
N TYR A 760 -8.71 18.05 -3.11
CA TYR A 760 -9.71 18.71 -2.24
C TYR A 760 -11.06 17.97 -2.09
N ASP A 761 -11.62 17.42 -3.18
CA ASP A 761 -12.90 16.69 -3.13
C ASP A 761 -12.78 15.35 -2.37
N ASP A 762 -11.61 14.70 -2.42
CA ASP A 762 -11.31 13.47 -1.67
C ASP A 762 -10.95 13.80 -0.20
N THR A 763 -10.18 14.86 0.05
CA THR A 763 -9.94 15.40 1.40
C THR A 763 -11.28 15.73 2.09
N ALA A 764 -12.23 16.32 1.35
CA ALA A 764 -13.57 16.63 1.84
C ALA A 764 -14.45 15.37 2.04
N TYR A 765 -14.27 14.33 1.21
CA TYR A 765 -14.95 13.04 1.38
C TYR A 765 -14.47 12.32 2.65
N TRP A 766 -13.16 12.13 2.83
CA TRP A 766 -12.61 11.45 4.00
C TRP A 766 -12.79 12.26 5.29
N ALA A 767 -12.69 13.59 5.25
CA ALA A 767 -13.07 14.43 6.40
C ALA A 767 -14.56 14.28 6.76
N SER A 768 -15.45 14.02 5.80
CA SER A 768 -16.86 13.69 6.08
C SER A 768 -17.03 12.27 6.63
N GLU A 769 -16.19 11.32 6.23
CA GLU A 769 -16.28 9.94 6.69
C GLU A 769 -15.69 9.75 8.09
N ILE A 770 -14.57 10.40 8.41
CA ILE A 770 -14.09 10.59 9.80
C ILE A 770 -15.20 11.15 10.69
N GLN A 771 -15.91 12.17 10.23
CA GLN A 771 -17.05 12.74 10.98
C GLN A 771 -18.24 11.79 11.10
N ARG A 772 -18.42 10.83 10.17
CA ARG A 772 -19.40 9.74 10.31
C ARG A 772 -18.95 8.75 11.37
N ILE A 773 -17.71 8.28 11.31
CA ILE A 773 -17.16 7.25 12.20
C ILE A 773 -17.07 7.78 13.64
N LEU A 774 -16.53 8.99 13.85
CA LEU A 774 -16.58 9.68 15.16
C LEU A 774 -18.02 9.85 15.70
N HIS A 775 -19.05 9.91 14.84
CA HIS A 775 -20.45 9.97 15.24
C HIS A 775 -21.08 8.59 15.53
N GLU A 776 -20.61 7.51 14.90
CA GLU A 776 -21.11 6.16 15.13
C GLU A 776 -20.44 5.49 16.35
N ASP A 777 -19.14 5.70 16.58
CA ASP A 777 -18.39 5.14 17.72
C ASP A 777 -18.35 6.06 18.94
N ASN A 778 -18.30 7.38 18.73
CA ASN A 778 -18.36 8.41 19.77
C ASN A 778 -17.31 8.21 20.90
N PRO A 779 -15.99 8.21 20.58
CA PRO A 779 -14.91 7.85 21.51
C PRO A 779 -14.61 8.95 22.55
N GLY A 780 -14.33 10.16 22.07
CA GLY A 780 -14.38 11.39 22.84
C GLY A 780 -15.70 12.08 22.55
N ILE A 781 -16.57 12.23 23.54
CA ILE A 781 -17.92 12.73 23.32
C ILE A 781 -17.88 14.28 23.19
N PRO A 782 -18.31 14.91 22.07
CA PRO A 782 -18.07 16.34 21.85
C PRO A 782 -18.93 17.28 22.70
N ILE A 783 -18.33 18.39 23.17
CA ILE A 783 -18.90 19.30 24.19
C ILE A 783 -19.42 20.60 23.58
N VAL A 784 -18.49 21.47 23.19
CA VAL A 784 -18.72 22.81 22.66
C VAL A 784 -17.48 23.23 21.87
N GLN A 785 -17.69 23.98 20.80
CA GLN A 785 -16.62 24.71 20.10
C GLN A 785 -16.65 26.17 20.58
N TYR A 786 -15.50 26.75 20.89
CA TYR A 786 -15.40 28.11 21.41
C TYR A 786 -15.25 29.14 20.28
N GLU A 787 -16.02 30.23 20.34
CA GLU A 787 -15.81 31.41 19.48
C GLU A 787 -14.79 32.35 20.16
N ALA A 788 -13.69 32.68 19.48
CA ALA A 788 -12.72 33.67 19.95
C ALA A 788 -13.17 35.10 19.61
N VAL A 789 -12.94 36.05 20.52
CA VAL A 789 -13.38 37.45 20.35
C VAL A 789 -12.21 38.41 20.52
N TYR A 790 -11.73 38.95 19.40
CA TYR A 790 -10.68 39.96 19.35
C TYR A 790 -11.28 41.38 19.24
N ALA A 791 -10.57 42.36 19.79
CA ALA A 791 -10.96 43.77 19.74
C ALA A 791 -9.84 44.62 19.14
N HIS A 792 -10.08 45.18 17.95
CA HIS A 792 -9.15 46.06 17.24
C HIS A 792 -9.74 47.47 17.06
N ASP A 793 -8.94 48.41 16.56
CA ASP A 793 -9.42 49.74 16.19
C ASP A 793 -10.19 49.68 14.85
N PRO A 794 -11.40 50.28 14.72
CA PRO A 794 -12.16 50.26 13.48
C PRO A 794 -11.55 51.09 12.33
N GLU A 795 -10.49 51.89 12.56
CA GLU A 795 -9.70 52.52 11.49
C GLU A 795 -8.53 51.65 11.00
N LEU A 796 -8.33 50.44 11.55
CA LEU A 796 -7.45 49.41 11.01
C LEU A 796 -8.23 48.56 9.98
N ILE A 797 -7.91 48.72 8.70
CA ILE A 797 -8.55 48.00 7.58
C ILE A 797 -7.56 46.98 7.01
N GLY A 798 -8.04 45.80 6.61
CA GLY A 798 -7.21 44.70 6.10
C GLY A 798 -6.72 43.73 7.19
N TRP A 799 -6.97 44.02 8.46
CA TRP A 799 -6.75 43.09 9.57
C TRP A 799 -7.82 42.00 9.60
N ASP A 800 -7.40 40.75 9.72
CA ASP A 800 -8.26 39.57 9.74
C ASP A 800 -8.03 38.75 11.04
N PRO A 801 -9.09 38.37 11.77
CA PRO A 801 -8.96 37.66 13.05
C PRO A 801 -8.53 36.19 12.92
N ASN A 802 -8.81 35.53 11.80
CA ASN A 802 -8.49 34.12 11.57
C ASN A 802 -7.02 33.99 11.17
N LEU A 803 -6.54 34.81 10.23
CA LEU A 803 -5.12 34.91 9.88
C LEU A 803 -4.29 35.36 11.08
N TRP A 804 -4.80 36.28 11.91
CA TRP A 804 -4.15 36.70 13.16
C TRP A 804 -4.05 35.57 14.19
N TYR A 805 -5.03 34.67 14.26
CA TYR A 805 -4.98 33.52 15.17
C TYR A 805 -3.91 32.51 14.73
N TYR A 806 -3.84 32.19 13.44
CA TYR A 806 -2.84 31.24 12.91
C TYR A 806 -1.46 31.85 12.64
N SER A 807 -1.27 33.16 12.82
CA SER A 807 -0.01 33.90 12.58
C SER A 807 0.39 34.04 11.10
N TYR A 808 -0.60 34.07 10.19
CA TYR A 808 -0.43 34.15 8.73
C TYR A 808 -0.90 35.48 8.13
N GLN A 809 -1.02 36.53 8.94
CA GLN A 809 -1.41 37.86 8.44
C GLN A 809 -0.31 38.53 7.59
N SER A 810 -0.72 39.44 6.69
CA SER A 810 0.18 40.33 5.95
C SER A 810 -0.05 41.79 6.37
N MET A 811 0.83 42.34 7.21
CA MET A 811 0.76 43.75 7.67
C MET A 811 0.92 44.79 6.54
N GLU A 812 1.51 44.43 5.41
CA GLU A 812 1.62 45.28 4.21
C GLU A 812 0.27 45.55 3.53
N ASN A 813 -0.74 44.70 3.79
CA ASN A 813 -2.11 44.87 3.31
C ASN A 813 -2.97 45.73 4.25
N TRP A 814 -2.42 46.25 5.36
CA TRP A 814 -3.18 46.99 6.37
C TRP A 814 -3.15 48.51 6.15
N GLU A 815 -4.33 49.12 5.99
CA GLU A 815 -4.45 50.57 6.08
C GLU A 815 -4.61 51.00 7.55
N LEU A 816 -3.68 51.83 8.04
CA LEU A 816 -3.78 52.52 9.33
C LEU A 816 -4.44 53.89 9.17
N GLY A 817 -5.09 54.38 10.23
CA GLY A 817 -5.76 55.68 10.26
C GLY A 817 -4.88 56.86 9.79
N PRO A 818 -5.44 57.92 9.17
CA PRO A 818 -4.66 58.88 8.38
C PRO A 818 -3.50 59.58 9.11
N GLY A 819 -2.26 59.14 8.81
CA GLY A 819 -1.03 59.67 9.41
C GLY A 819 -0.54 58.92 10.64
N VAL A 820 -1.15 57.77 10.97
CA VAL A 820 -0.60 56.76 11.89
C VAL A 820 0.41 55.89 11.13
N THR A 821 1.53 55.57 11.77
CA THR A 821 2.62 54.74 11.22
C THR A 821 3.19 53.74 12.25
N GLU A 822 2.52 53.59 13.39
CA GLU A 822 2.93 52.74 14.51
C GLU A 822 1.67 52.03 15.04
N LEU A 823 1.73 50.71 15.21
CA LEU A 823 0.66 49.89 15.77
C LEU A 823 0.99 49.48 17.21
N HIS A 824 0.00 49.46 18.10
CA HIS A 824 0.18 49.07 19.50
C HIS A 824 -0.61 47.80 19.81
N TYR A 825 0.08 46.66 19.92
CA TYR A 825 -0.49 45.39 20.35
C TYR A 825 -0.40 45.21 21.88
N ALA A 826 -1.32 44.44 22.45
CA ALA A 826 -1.33 44.04 23.84
C ALA A 826 -1.23 42.51 23.92
N SER A 827 0.00 41.99 23.88
CA SER A 827 0.24 40.55 23.95
C SER A 827 -0.29 39.95 25.27
N PRO A 828 -1.00 38.81 25.21
CA PRO A 828 -1.47 38.11 26.40
C PRO A 828 -0.40 37.20 27.02
N GLY A 829 0.70 36.93 26.29
CA GLY A 829 1.81 36.08 26.71
C GLY A 829 3.11 36.85 26.97
N TRP A 830 4.16 36.09 27.28
CA TRP A 830 5.54 36.57 27.26
C TRP A 830 6.16 36.32 25.88
N HIS A 831 7.33 36.93 25.64
CA HIS A 831 8.07 36.91 24.39
C HIS A 831 9.53 36.58 24.71
N ASP A 832 10.00 35.40 24.33
CA ASP A 832 11.24 34.83 24.88
C ASP A 832 12.27 34.36 23.82
N ILE A 833 11.85 33.92 22.62
CA ILE A 833 12.78 33.46 21.57
C ILE A 833 12.48 34.12 20.22
N PHE A 834 13.37 35.03 19.79
CA PHE A 834 13.28 35.70 18.49
C PHE A 834 14.20 35.04 17.44
N HIS A 835 13.94 33.76 17.15
CA HIS A 835 14.59 32.99 16.08
C HIS A 835 13.58 31.99 15.51
N PRO A 836 13.12 32.12 14.26
CA PRO A 836 11.91 31.44 13.78
C PRO A 836 12.00 29.90 13.82
N HIS A 837 13.21 29.32 13.71
CA HIS A 837 13.39 27.87 13.78
C HIS A 837 13.46 27.31 15.21
N TRP A 838 13.66 28.17 16.21
CA TRP A 838 13.79 27.79 17.63
C TRP A 838 12.62 28.26 18.51
N ASP A 839 11.63 28.94 17.93
CA ASP A 839 10.44 29.40 18.65
C ASP A 839 9.33 28.34 18.69
N TRP A 840 8.71 28.20 19.87
CA TRP A 840 7.62 27.27 20.20
C TRP A 840 6.37 28.04 20.71
N ASN A 841 6.36 29.38 20.62
CA ASN A 841 5.34 30.24 21.20
C ASN A 841 4.49 30.92 20.11
N GLN A 842 3.17 30.70 20.13
CA GLN A 842 2.23 31.34 19.20
C GLN A 842 2.36 32.88 19.21
N PHE A 843 2.69 33.49 20.34
CA PHE A 843 2.80 34.95 20.45
C PHE A 843 4.10 35.52 19.87
N ASP A 844 5.17 34.74 19.79
CA ASP A 844 6.43 35.16 19.16
C ASP A 844 6.37 34.96 17.64
N ASN A 845 5.85 33.82 17.17
CA ASN A 845 5.51 33.54 15.77
C ASN A 845 4.66 34.65 15.11
N GLN A 846 3.66 35.20 15.82
CA GLN A 846 2.84 36.35 15.37
C GLN A 846 3.64 37.57 14.90
N TRP A 847 4.89 37.74 15.34
CA TRP A 847 5.77 38.85 14.94
C TRP A 847 6.95 38.42 14.07
N LEU A 848 7.44 37.18 14.21
CA LEU A 848 8.55 36.67 13.40
C LEU A 848 8.16 36.53 11.92
N ASN A 849 6.93 36.07 11.64
CA ASN A 849 6.39 35.93 10.28
C ASN A 849 6.12 37.29 9.58
N GLN A 850 6.39 38.42 10.25
CA GLN A 850 6.32 39.78 9.66
C GLN A 850 7.71 40.37 9.37
N ILE A 851 8.77 39.62 9.67
CA ILE A 851 10.19 40.03 9.59
C ILE A 851 10.97 39.09 8.67
N PHE A 852 10.61 37.80 8.67
CA PHE A 852 11.17 36.76 7.82
C PHE A 852 10.03 36.18 6.97
N ASN A 853 10.10 36.37 5.66
CA ASN A 853 9.13 35.85 4.70
C ASN A 853 9.39 34.36 4.43
N GLY A 854 8.32 33.62 4.16
CA GLY A 854 8.39 32.30 3.51
C GLY A 854 8.44 32.44 1.99
N LEU A 855 8.42 31.30 1.29
CA LEU A 855 8.38 31.30 -0.17
C LEU A 855 7.01 31.74 -0.70
N ILE A 856 5.96 31.34 0.03
CA ILE A 856 4.55 31.67 -0.22
C ILE A 856 3.87 32.11 1.10
N LYS A 857 2.62 32.57 1.04
CA LYS A 857 1.78 32.96 2.20
C LYS A 857 0.28 32.80 1.91
N ASP A 858 -0.57 32.77 2.93
CA ASP A 858 -2.03 32.59 2.75
C ASP A 858 -2.69 33.70 1.89
N ALA A 859 -3.58 33.31 0.97
CA ALA A 859 -4.36 34.25 0.16
C ALA A 859 -5.45 34.96 0.96
N SER A 860 -6.20 34.19 1.77
CA SER A 860 -7.11 34.70 2.78
C SER A 860 -7.36 33.68 3.89
N ALA A 861 -8.18 34.07 4.87
CA ALA A 861 -8.68 33.19 5.93
C ALA A 861 -9.54 32.03 5.42
N ASP A 862 -10.37 32.26 4.40
CA ASP A 862 -11.62 31.50 4.19
C ASP A 862 -11.64 30.64 2.91
N ASP A 863 -10.63 30.76 2.04
CA ASP A 863 -10.62 30.16 0.69
C ASP A 863 -9.57 29.06 0.47
N GLY A 864 -8.58 28.91 1.36
CA GLY A 864 -7.67 27.76 1.38
C GLY A 864 -6.48 27.81 0.41
N TYR A 865 -6.40 28.83 -0.46
CA TYR A 865 -5.29 29.01 -1.40
C TYR A 865 -4.15 29.84 -0.79
N TYR A 866 -2.97 29.75 -1.39
CA TYR A 866 -1.79 30.55 -1.07
C TYR A 866 -1.42 31.50 -2.23
N LEU A 867 -0.67 32.56 -1.91
CA LEU A 867 -0.08 33.54 -2.82
C LEU A 867 1.44 33.46 -2.75
N GLU A 868 2.05 33.78 -3.88
CA GLU A 868 3.50 33.89 -4.07
C GLU A 868 4.07 35.09 -3.27
N ASP A 869 5.28 34.99 -2.70
CA ASP A 869 5.89 36.09 -1.94
C ASP A 869 7.41 36.27 -2.21
N LEU A 870 8.26 35.34 -1.76
CA LEU A 870 9.66 35.27 -2.22
C LEU A 870 9.77 34.45 -3.52
N ALA A 871 8.91 33.45 -3.70
CA ALA A 871 8.57 32.93 -5.02
C ALA A 871 7.82 33.99 -5.84
N PHE A 872 7.88 33.89 -7.17
CA PHE A 872 6.90 34.54 -8.06
C PHE A 872 6.03 33.53 -8.81
N ASP A 873 6.38 32.24 -8.78
CA ASP A 873 5.63 31.13 -9.36
C ASP A 873 6.06 29.80 -8.67
N TYR A 874 5.13 28.84 -8.62
CA TYR A 874 5.29 27.43 -8.18
C TYR A 874 4.00 26.67 -8.61
N SER A 875 4.10 25.43 -9.10
CA SER A 875 3.23 25.03 -10.24
C SER A 875 2.43 23.70 -10.16
N THR A 876 1.59 23.46 -9.14
CA THR A 876 1.02 22.11 -8.84
C THR A 876 -0.38 21.79 -9.41
N PHE A 877 -0.76 20.55 -9.78
CA PHE A 877 -0.14 19.20 -9.83
C PHE A 877 -0.24 18.18 -8.65
N ASP A 878 0.87 17.58 -8.15
CA ASP A 878 0.93 16.11 -7.95
C ASP A 878 1.41 15.48 -6.62
N GLY A 879 2.65 15.76 -6.27
CA GLY A 879 3.65 14.74 -5.82
C GLY A 879 4.37 15.24 -4.60
N LEU A 880 5.77 15.29 -4.43
CA LEU A 880 6.85 15.85 -3.48
C LEU A 880 7.73 17.12 -3.67
N THR A 881 8.15 17.47 -4.85
CA THR A 881 9.36 18.28 -5.07
C THR A 881 9.06 19.71 -5.54
N TYR A 882 8.77 20.65 -4.63
CA TYR A 882 8.35 21.99 -5.07
C TYR A 882 9.42 22.75 -5.86
N THR A 883 9.29 22.82 -7.19
CA THR A 883 9.96 23.85 -8.01
C THR A 883 9.47 25.22 -7.58
N ILE A 884 10.41 26.04 -7.11
CA ILE A 884 10.20 27.41 -6.67
C ILE A 884 10.96 28.33 -7.60
N PHE A 885 10.22 29.16 -8.33
CA PHE A 885 10.78 30.23 -9.13
C PHE A 885 10.91 31.49 -8.24
N LEU A 886 12.11 31.75 -7.70
CA LEU A 886 12.37 32.91 -6.86
C LEU A 886 12.31 34.22 -7.66
N ASN A 887 11.71 35.23 -7.04
CA ASN A 887 11.50 36.54 -7.66
C ASN A 887 12.85 37.24 -7.96
N ASP A 888 13.16 37.52 -9.23
CA ASP A 888 14.44 38.10 -9.67
C ASP A 888 14.75 39.49 -9.06
N GLN A 889 13.73 40.14 -8.47
CA GLN A 889 13.88 41.39 -7.72
C GLN A 889 14.01 41.21 -6.20
N ALA A 890 13.77 40.03 -5.63
CA ALA A 890 13.88 39.74 -4.21
C ALA A 890 15.30 40.01 -3.68
N LYS A 891 15.37 40.77 -2.57
CA LYS A 891 16.62 41.24 -1.96
C LYS A 891 16.47 41.30 -0.45
N TRP A 892 17.51 40.88 0.24
CA TRP A 892 17.73 41.16 1.65
C TRP A 892 17.73 42.68 1.92
N ALA A 893 17.44 43.07 3.16
CA ALA A 893 17.22 44.48 3.53
C ALA A 893 18.46 45.39 3.35
N ASP A 894 19.65 44.84 3.10
CA ASP A 894 20.86 45.60 2.75
C ASP A 894 21.06 45.80 1.24
N GLY A 895 20.24 45.15 0.41
CA GLY A 895 20.26 45.20 -1.06
C GLY A 895 20.92 44.01 -1.75
N THR A 896 21.43 43.03 -1.00
CA THR A 896 21.93 41.76 -1.56
C THR A 896 20.76 40.94 -2.12
N PRO A 897 20.87 40.34 -3.33
CA PRO A 897 19.85 39.42 -3.83
C PRO A 897 19.60 38.26 -2.87
N ILE A 898 18.35 37.80 -2.79
CA ILE A 898 18.03 36.50 -2.19
C ILE A 898 18.33 35.42 -3.24
N THR A 899 18.83 34.27 -2.82
CA THR A 899 19.15 33.15 -3.72
C THR A 899 18.66 31.81 -3.19
N SER A 900 18.53 30.82 -4.08
CA SER A 900 18.26 29.41 -3.78
C SER A 900 19.14 28.83 -2.67
N GLN A 901 20.38 29.32 -2.54
CA GLN A 901 21.31 28.87 -1.50
C GLN A 901 20.92 29.33 -0.09
N ASP A 902 20.28 30.49 0.04
CA ASP A 902 19.76 31.01 1.30
C ASP A 902 18.55 30.17 1.75
N ILE A 903 17.73 29.72 0.78
CA ILE A 903 16.58 28.84 1.01
C ILE A 903 17.07 27.49 1.55
N TYR A 904 17.98 26.82 0.83
CA TYR A 904 18.61 25.56 1.25
C TYR A 904 19.13 25.65 2.69
N TYR A 905 19.94 26.68 3.00
CA TYR A 905 20.50 26.86 4.34
C TYR A 905 19.43 27.01 5.43
N SER A 906 18.35 27.73 5.14
CA SER A 906 17.23 27.94 6.06
C SER A 906 16.51 26.64 6.42
N TYR A 907 16.34 25.74 5.45
CA TYR A 907 15.73 24.44 5.69
C TYR A 907 16.70 23.48 6.42
N MET A 908 17.97 23.41 6.03
CA MET A 908 18.98 22.57 6.71
C MET A 908 19.06 22.87 8.22
N LEU A 909 18.91 24.13 8.64
CA LEU A 909 18.91 24.53 10.05
C LEU A 909 17.80 23.88 10.90
N GLN A 910 16.69 23.46 10.29
CA GLN A 910 15.62 22.74 10.98
C GLN A 910 15.95 21.26 11.18
N ILE A 911 16.65 20.64 10.22
CA ILE A 911 16.70 19.18 10.03
C ILE A 911 18.07 18.54 10.29
N GLU A 912 19.08 19.34 10.64
CA GLU A 912 20.43 18.83 10.95
C GLU A 912 20.61 18.64 12.47
N SER A 913 20.69 17.38 12.90
CA SER A 913 20.59 17.02 14.33
C SER A 913 21.70 17.60 15.22
N GLU A 914 22.91 17.85 14.69
CA GLU A 914 24.00 18.48 15.44
C GLU A 914 23.72 19.96 15.81
N TRP A 915 22.76 20.60 15.13
CA TRP A 915 22.40 22.01 15.33
C TRP A 915 21.26 22.18 16.35
N GLY A 916 20.53 21.10 16.63
CA GLY A 916 19.59 21.03 17.74
C GLY A 916 18.37 21.93 17.62
N SER A 917 17.78 22.06 16.42
CA SER A 917 16.44 22.66 16.31
C SER A 917 15.45 21.89 17.20
N PRO A 918 14.63 22.58 18.03
CA PRO A 918 13.61 21.89 18.79
C PRO A 918 12.47 21.41 17.88
N ASN A 919 12.28 22.02 16.71
CA ASN A 919 11.33 21.57 15.69
C ASN A 919 11.93 20.49 14.76
N TYR A 920 13.15 20.01 15.01
CA TYR A 920 13.78 18.90 14.27
C TYR A 920 12.86 17.69 14.15
N TRP A 921 12.19 17.28 15.22
CA TRP A 921 11.32 16.11 15.20
C TRP A 921 10.13 16.27 14.22
N TYR A 922 9.68 17.50 13.97
CA TYR A 922 8.62 17.81 13.02
C TYR A 922 9.21 17.97 11.61
N TRP A 923 10.23 18.81 11.43
CA TRP A 923 10.77 19.07 10.09
C TRP A 923 11.59 17.91 9.51
N SER A 924 12.21 17.04 10.29
CA SER A 924 12.83 15.81 9.75
C SER A 924 11.81 14.71 9.42
N GLN A 925 10.56 14.85 9.89
CA GLN A 925 9.42 14.12 9.33
C GLN A 925 8.90 14.76 8.03
N TYR A 926 9.47 15.88 7.55
CA TYR A 926 9.12 16.48 6.25
C TYR A 926 10.27 16.94 5.33
N ILE A 927 11.54 17.05 5.73
CA ILE A 927 12.69 17.44 4.88
C ILE A 927 13.99 16.74 5.39
N ASP A 928 14.86 16.31 4.47
CA ASP A 928 16.20 15.74 4.68
C ASP A 928 17.31 16.58 4.00
N SER A 929 18.58 16.18 4.12
CA SER A 929 19.72 16.92 3.54
C SER A 929 19.84 16.86 2.00
N ASN A 930 19.14 15.92 1.35
CA ASN A 930 19.05 15.77 -0.10
C ASN A 930 17.79 16.45 -0.67
N SER A 931 16.82 16.76 0.20
CA SER A 931 15.54 17.39 -0.14
C SER A 931 15.56 18.71 -0.91
N ILE A 932 16.71 19.35 -1.14
CA ILE A 932 16.74 20.65 -1.84
C ILE A 932 17.78 20.67 -2.96
N THR A 933 17.30 20.56 -4.18
CA THR A 933 18.09 20.64 -5.42
C THR A 933 18.14 22.08 -5.90
N ILE A 934 19.34 22.66 -6.05
CA ILE A 934 19.52 24.02 -6.58
C ILE A 934 19.97 23.94 -8.04
N PHE A 935 19.16 24.47 -8.96
CA PHE A 935 19.47 24.54 -10.39
C PHE A 935 20.27 25.80 -10.71
N ASP A 936 19.83 26.95 -10.20
CA ASP A 936 20.58 28.21 -10.25
C ASP A 936 20.23 29.15 -9.08
N ASP A 937 20.75 30.39 -9.11
CA ASP A 937 20.53 31.40 -8.07
C ASP A 937 19.04 31.71 -7.80
N GLN A 938 18.11 31.38 -8.72
CA GLN A 938 16.68 31.70 -8.65
C GLN A 938 15.74 30.49 -8.80
N ILE A 939 16.23 29.34 -9.26
CA ILE A 939 15.43 28.11 -9.37
C ILE A 939 15.98 27.05 -8.41
N LEU A 940 15.11 26.56 -7.54
CA LEU A 940 15.34 25.39 -6.70
C LEU A 940 14.10 24.49 -6.70
N GLU A 941 14.31 23.26 -6.28
CA GLU A 941 13.29 22.27 -5.97
C GLU A 941 13.37 21.90 -4.49
N ILE A 942 12.22 21.61 -3.85
CA ILE A 942 12.14 21.16 -2.46
C ILE A 942 11.41 19.82 -2.39
N THR A 943 12.14 18.72 -2.56
CA THR A 943 11.75 17.32 -2.28
C THR A 943 11.67 17.08 -0.78
N PHE A 944 10.61 17.50 -0.11
CA PHE A 944 10.26 17.07 1.25
C PHE A 944 10.26 15.50 1.47
N LEU A 945 9.86 14.99 2.66
CA LEU A 945 9.69 13.50 3.08
C LEU A 945 8.05 13.56 3.34
N GLN A 946 7.18 12.58 2.94
CA GLN A 946 5.71 12.26 3.24
C GLN A 946 4.63 12.40 2.10
N LYS A 947 3.32 12.06 2.28
CA LYS A 947 2.13 12.67 1.58
C LYS A 947 1.14 13.31 2.57
N ILE A 948 0.92 14.63 2.58
CA ILE A 948 -0.21 15.25 3.32
C ILE A 948 -0.92 16.40 2.56
N PRO A 949 -2.21 16.75 2.85
CA PRO A 949 -3.05 17.60 2.00
C PRO A 949 -2.71 19.11 2.02
N TYR A 950 -1.53 19.50 2.52
CA TYR A 950 -1.22 20.89 2.85
C TYR A 950 0.28 21.26 2.84
N MET A 951 1.06 20.87 1.82
CA MET A 951 2.50 21.26 1.77
C MET A 951 2.81 22.67 1.34
N GLU A 952 1.93 23.28 0.55
CA GLU A 952 2.01 24.70 0.24
C GLU A 952 2.12 25.49 1.57
N SER A 953 1.46 24.98 2.61
CA SER A 953 1.57 25.44 3.99
C SER A 953 2.97 25.32 4.62
N LEU A 954 3.83 24.37 4.21
CA LEU A 954 5.21 24.22 4.69
C LEU A 954 6.21 25.09 3.92
N LEU A 955 5.94 25.43 2.65
CA LEU A 955 6.73 26.43 1.90
C LEU A 955 6.74 27.83 2.56
N ARG A 956 5.82 28.05 3.50
CA ARG A 956 5.79 29.22 4.39
C ARG A 956 6.93 29.25 5.42
N LEU A 957 7.86 28.28 5.46
CA LEU A 957 9.00 28.30 6.39
C LEU A 957 9.77 29.63 6.26
N PRO A 958 9.97 30.40 7.35
CA PRO A 958 10.67 31.68 7.27
C PRO A 958 12.15 31.51 6.90
N ILE A 959 12.57 32.25 5.86
CA ILE A 959 13.91 32.18 5.27
C ILE A 959 14.89 33.13 5.99
N LEU A 960 16.15 32.70 6.13
CA LEU A 960 17.23 33.36 6.85
C LEU A 960 18.44 33.72 5.94
N PRO A 961 19.15 34.83 6.21
CA PRO A 961 20.36 35.28 5.48
C PRO A 961 21.70 34.87 6.13
#